data_AF-A0A1Y3EHA3-F1
#
_entry.id   AF-A0A1Y3EHA3-F1
#
_cell.length_a   1.000
_cell.length_b   1.000
_cell.length_c   1.000
_cell.angle_alpha   90.00
_cell.angle_beta   90.00
_cell.angle_gamma   90.00
#
_symmetry.space_group_name_H-M   'P 1'
#
loop_
_entity.id
_entity.type
_entity.pdbx_description
1 polymer ?
#
loop_
_entity_poly.entity_id
_entity_poly.type
_entity_poly.pdbx_seq_one_letter_code
_entity_poly.pdbx_strand_id
1 'polypeptide(L)'
;VIAVAAVCSKKADIDYDIEVADSLYISVPVDKNEVFDLSPGKMEKILRFLTKMKAKLGDRLEFSQRSSEKINNNRDQEAHDLAYQFLERSKIPTMHFQDGLPRLPIPKLKYTCQNYLNGIRPFLNDEQFDAAKKLVDDFRHSSGERLNRELILWYRRNKHTSYIAEPWFDMYFRYRAALPINQNPFLVWKPYNESFNNDQLSVATNIVISACRFKRSLDYNCLQPEVYHLYPNKSNTPFFRNICSRLPGKLAWLIAFLMKAFPLDMSQYSFLFNTTRIPVMIKDQLNTNRSSKCIIVLRRGYFYSLTVFRKDGSLISPAEIHASLEYILKDNRPVAENPIGLLTTVGREQWSLLRSQLLMIDGNERSLLTIDGGLFVLNLDELQSVDPETVGKSFLHGDGINSLNAWIKPGQPTDASIDCSEFVEKLEFKLTKPIEEAIKVAGETYREWCDSLMLRTLQYQAMNRKYLKEKNLSPDAIMQTAIQVAFYRLHSKFVPTYESCSTAAFKHGRTEAVRPATMASNEFVQALLGSERNFAQLRILLEACSKQHSLLVKQAAMGKGFDRHLFAMKVLAERRGDRLPDLFIDDTYRTANHFTLSTSSLFSDVILLGGFGPVVHDGYGIGYSITDEQLGFLVTTYRLKRNAQQFCTSLEQSLNDILWRKCWLLDELYLKIAACLIEPMQSVETAHLLKMMMQQKTILKPLSHHGKNNGRLWTPKKAWNESLASQYYITEEGKSMRTSVTTVQATMDETYLCIAAYNNYGFRLSNQTQVIGPMIVFPQAALSWKVNLVLIGAGNSEDVAQPDACPLFNYMNADGRFVIALLFPVRKMPKAGLIALTSNFDRALAHEMDSDVLATLAGVKAKSIPHAVQQLAFDWKKQQDEQKEIENILKSKK
;
A
#
# COMPACT_ATOMS: atom_id res chain seq x y z
N VAL A 1 1.86 32.60 11.12
CA VAL A 1 2.07 31.12 11.16
C VAL A 1 2.31 30.64 12.59
N ILE A 2 3.44 30.95 13.23
CA ILE A 2 3.83 30.46 14.58
C ILE A 2 2.69 30.59 15.63
N ALA A 3 2.03 31.74 15.71
CA ALA A 3 0.92 31.95 16.65
C ALA A 3 -0.28 31.00 16.45
N VAL A 4 -0.55 30.54 15.22
CA VAL A 4 -1.61 29.55 14.93
C VAL A 4 -1.17 28.16 15.39
N ALA A 5 0.10 27.79 15.13
CA ALA A 5 0.68 26.54 15.61
C ALA A 5 0.64 26.47 17.16
N ALA A 6 0.97 27.56 17.85
CA ALA A 6 0.92 27.65 19.31
C ALA A 6 -0.50 27.55 19.91
N VAL A 7 -1.52 28.04 19.20
CA VAL A 7 -2.93 27.87 19.61
C VAL A 7 -3.43 26.44 19.35
N CYS A 8 -2.91 25.76 18.33
CA CYS A 8 -3.22 24.35 18.07
C CYS A 8 -2.48 23.38 19.01
N SER A 9 -1.21 23.63 19.37
CA SER A 9 -0.45 22.76 20.27
C SER A 9 -0.96 22.81 21.72
N LYS A 10 -1.34 23.99 22.23
CA LYS A 10 -1.90 24.14 23.60
C LYS A 10 -3.25 23.42 23.86
N LYS A 11 -3.78 22.64 22.90
CA LYS A 11 -4.97 21.77 23.08
C LYS A 11 -4.77 20.30 22.70
N ALA A 12 -3.54 19.87 22.40
CA ALA A 12 -3.20 18.46 22.27
C ALA A 12 -1.73 18.29 22.69
N ASP A 13 -1.47 17.47 23.71
CA ASP A 13 -0.10 17.10 24.12
C ASP A 13 0.61 16.44 22.92
N ILE A 14 1.46 17.22 22.27
CA ILE A 14 2.21 16.89 21.05
C ILE A 14 3.56 17.59 21.18
N ASP A 15 4.61 16.82 21.47
CA ASP A 15 5.98 17.31 21.35
C ASP A 15 6.30 17.63 19.89
N TYR A 16 7.12 18.65 19.69
CA TYR A 16 7.50 19.17 18.38
C TYR A 16 8.91 18.70 18.03
N ASP A 17 9.03 17.60 17.28
CA ASP A 17 10.31 17.19 16.71
C ASP A 17 10.78 18.23 15.69
N ILE A 18 11.86 18.94 16.03
CA ILE A 18 12.37 20.07 15.26
C ILE A 18 12.98 19.62 13.92
N GLU A 19 13.53 18.40 13.83
CA GLU A 19 14.10 17.84 12.59
C GLU A 19 13.07 17.69 11.46
N VAL A 20 11.77 17.60 11.79
CA VAL A 20 10.69 17.56 10.80
C VAL A 20 10.52 18.90 10.09
N ALA A 21 10.98 20.02 10.68
CA ALA A 21 10.86 21.35 10.08
C ALA A 21 11.77 21.54 8.85
N ASP A 22 13.05 21.19 8.94
CA ASP A 22 14.02 21.42 7.86
C ASP A 22 13.74 20.54 6.63
N SER A 23 13.24 19.32 6.85
CA SER A 23 12.78 18.44 5.76
C SER A 23 11.43 18.85 5.13
N LEU A 24 10.82 19.95 5.62
CA LEU A 24 9.56 20.53 5.16
C LEU A 24 9.69 21.99 4.70
N TYR A 25 10.87 22.40 4.22
CA TYR A 25 11.03 23.55 3.33
C TYR A 25 10.28 23.34 2.00
N ILE A 26 8.95 23.50 2.06
CA ILE A 26 8.11 23.82 0.92
C ILE A 26 8.56 25.21 0.45
N SER A 27 9.44 25.21 -0.54
CA SER A 27 9.83 26.41 -1.28
C SER A 27 8.64 26.84 -2.13
N VAL A 28 7.67 27.50 -1.48
CA VAL A 28 6.67 28.34 -2.15
C VAL A 28 7.46 29.30 -3.03
N PRO A 29 7.30 29.27 -4.37
CA PRO A 29 8.00 30.21 -5.23
C PRO A 29 7.43 31.60 -4.99
N VAL A 30 8.14 32.42 -4.23
CA VAL A 30 7.76 33.82 -3.98
C VAL A 30 8.07 34.63 -5.24
N ASP A 31 7.20 34.50 -6.25
CA ASP A 31 7.12 35.46 -7.33
C ASP A 31 6.66 36.78 -6.71
N LYS A 32 7.55 37.81 -6.72
CA LYS A 32 7.51 38.94 -5.77
C LYS A 32 6.26 39.82 -5.80
N ASN A 33 5.36 39.61 -6.77
CA ASN A 33 4.22 40.48 -7.04
C ASN A 33 2.84 39.89 -6.68
N GLU A 34 2.76 38.65 -6.17
CA GLU A 34 1.50 38.05 -5.65
C GLU A 34 1.66 37.54 -4.21
N VAL A 35 2.11 38.42 -3.32
CA VAL A 35 2.08 38.17 -1.87
C VAL A 35 0.63 38.22 -1.38
N PHE A 36 0.13 37.11 -0.84
CA PHE A 36 -1.04 37.16 0.04
C PHE A 36 -0.68 38.01 1.26
N ASP A 37 -1.27 39.20 1.38
CA ASP A 37 -1.08 40.10 2.52
C ASP A 37 -1.66 39.48 3.80
N LEU A 38 -0.80 38.71 4.46
CA LEU A 38 -0.99 38.11 5.78
C LEU A 38 -0.33 38.98 6.87
N SER A 39 -0.33 40.31 6.69
CA SER A 39 0.09 41.27 7.73
C SER A 39 -0.53 40.92 9.09
N PRO A 40 0.19 41.12 10.21
CA PRO A 40 -0.26 40.65 11.52
C PRO A 40 -1.68 41.06 11.88
N GLY A 41 -2.08 42.30 11.59
CA GLY A 41 -3.45 42.79 11.85
C GLY A 41 -4.55 42.12 11.01
N LYS A 42 -4.27 41.63 9.80
CA LYS A 42 -5.22 40.81 9.01
C LYS A 42 -5.34 39.40 9.59
N MET A 43 -4.20 38.76 9.88
CA MET A 43 -4.18 37.46 10.57
C MET A 43 -4.89 37.50 11.92
N GLU A 44 -4.72 38.58 12.68
CA GLU A 44 -5.38 38.75 13.98
C GLU A 44 -6.89 38.99 13.83
N LYS A 45 -7.34 39.77 12.84
CA LYS A 45 -8.77 39.91 12.51
C LYS A 45 -9.40 38.55 12.14
N ILE A 46 -8.69 37.70 11.38
CA ILE A 46 -9.14 36.33 11.04
C ILE A 46 -9.22 35.45 12.31
N LEU A 47 -8.21 35.48 13.19
CA LEU A 47 -8.22 34.75 14.45
C LEU A 47 -9.36 35.21 15.39
N ARG A 48 -9.55 36.53 15.56
CA ARG A 48 -10.67 37.10 16.31
C ARG A 48 -12.03 36.72 15.70
N PHE A 49 -12.16 36.69 14.37
CA PHE A 49 -13.37 36.24 13.67
C PHE A 49 -13.67 34.76 13.94
N LEU A 50 -12.70 33.86 13.71
CA LEU A 50 -12.84 32.42 13.97
C LEU A 50 -13.17 32.13 15.44
N THR A 51 -12.61 32.91 16.37
CA THR A 51 -12.87 32.78 17.82
C THR A 51 -14.31 33.21 18.17
N LYS A 52 -14.79 34.34 17.62
CA LYS A 52 -16.20 34.77 17.76
C LYS A 52 -17.17 33.78 17.10
N MET A 53 -16.82 33.21 15.95
CA MET A 53 -17.60 32.16 15.29
C MET A 53 -17.72 30.91 16.17
N LYS A 54 -16.64 30.52 16.84
CA LYS A 54 -16.59 29.33 17.70
C LYS A 54 -17.51 29.46 18.92
N ALA A 55 -17.53 30.62 19.59
CA ALA A 55 -18.48 30.89 20.67
C ALA A 55 -19.92 30.81 20.15
N LYS A 56 -20.26 31.61 19.12
CA LYS A 56 -21.61 31.71 18.54
C LYS A 56 -22.14 30.43 17.87
N LEU A 57 -21.30 29.39 17.74
CA LEU A 57 -21.66 28.04 17.30
C LEU A 57 -21.84 27.05 18.47
N GLY A 58 -21.20 27.27 19.62
CA GLY A 58 -21.45 26.49 20.84
C GLY A 58 -22.86 26.75 21.36
N ASP A 59 -23.18 28.01 21.63
CA ASP A 59 -24.47 28.48 22.16
C ASP A 59 -25.68 28.05 21.29
N ARG A 60 -25.46 27.83 19.99
CA ARG A 60 -26.49 27.39 19.03
C ARG A 60 -26.63 25.88 18.91
N LEU A 61 -25.66 25.09 19.34
CA LEU A 61 -25.76 23.62 19.33
C LEU A 61 -26.67 23.12 20.46
N GLU A 62 -26.57 23.70 21.66
CA GLU A 62 -27.43 23.34 22.79
C GLU A 62 -28.91 23.70 22.54
N PHE A 63 -29.17 24.87 21.93
CA PHE A 63 -30.53 25.29 21.59
C PHE A 63 -31.19 24.40 20.51
N SER A 64 -30.38 23.81 19.62
CA SER A 64 -30.88 22.96 18.52
C SER A 64 -31.28 21.55 18.96
N GLN A 65 -30.93 21.10 20.18
CA GLN A 65 -31.26 19.76 20.68
C GLN A 65 -32.57 19.71 21.48
N ARG A 66 -33.23 20.84 21.75
CA ARG A 66 -34.49 20.93 22.51
C ARG A 66 -35.74 21.15 21.65
N SER A 67 -35.61 21.06 20.33
CA SER A 67 -36.67 21.41 19.36
C SER A 67 -36.93 20.32 18.32
N SER A 68 -36.43 19.10 18.54
CA SER A 68 -36.51 17.96 17.62
C SER A 68 -37.37 16.81 18.14
N GLU A 69 -38.53 17.11 18.72
CA GLU A 69 -39.57 16.12 19.03
C GLU A 69 -40.91 16.53 18.39
N LYS A 70 -41.59 15.54 17.78
CA LYS A 70 -42.84 15.64 16.99
C LYS A 70 -42.71 16.34 15.63
N ILE A 71 -42.91 15.58 14.54
CA ILE A 71 -43.82 15.88 13.38
C ILE A 71 -43.67 14.79 12.28
N ASN A 72 -44.80 14.12 12.02
CA ASN A 72 -45.26 13.39 10.82
C ASN A 72 -44.37 12.35 10.09
N ASN A 73 -44.89 11.12 10.04
CA ASN A 73 -44.43 9.95 9.27
C ASN A 73 -44.17 10.21 7.77
N ASN A 74 -44.81 11.21 7.15
CA ASN A 74 -44.55 11.54 5.73
C ASN A 74 -43.09 11.96 5.48
N ARG A 75 -42.41 12.54 6.50
CA ARG A 75 -40.99 12.89 6.40
C ARG A 75 -40.08 11.69 6.30
N ASP A 76 -40.47 10.56 6.89
CA ASP A 76 -39.66 9.35 6.90
C ASP A 76 -39.66 8.69 5.52
N GLN A 77 -40.79 8.76 4.79
CA GLN A 77 -40.86 8.35 3.39
C GLN A 77 -40.03 9.27 2.48
N GLU A 78 -40.20 10.60 2.59
CA GLU A 78 -39.35 11.55 1.84
C GLU A 78 -37.85 11.35 2.12
N ALA A 79 -37.48 11.08 3.37
CA ALA A 79 -36.10 10.81 3.78
C ALA A 79 -35.58 9.47 3.24
N HIS A 80 -36.41 8.43 3.24
CA HIS A 80 -36.10 7.13 2.65
C HIS A 80 -35.88 7.24 1.14
N ASP A 81 -36.76 7.93 0.43
CA ASP A 81 -36.68 8.08 -1.03
C ASP A 81 -35.48 8.97 -1.40
N LEU A 82 -35.19 10.01 -0.63
CA LEU A 82 -33.94 10.78 -0.73
C LEU A 82 -32.68 9.97 -0.38
N ALA A 83 -32.77 8.94 0.45
CA ALA A 83 -31.66 8.04 0.75
C ALA A 83 -31.44 7.01 -0.38
N TYR A 84 -32.50 6.56 -1.04
CA TYR A 84 -32.40 5.75 -2.27
C TYR A 84 -31.78 6.57 -3.42
N GLN A 85 -32.22 7.81 -3.63
CA GLN A 85 -31.84 8.63 -4.78
C GLN A 85 -30.36 9.10 -4.81
N PHE A 86 -29.58 8.90 -3.74
CA PHE A 86 -28.19 9.35 -3.63
C PHE A 86 -27.33 8.29 -2.91
N LEU A 87 -26.03 8.20 -3.23
CA LEU A 87 -25.11 7.35 -2.48
C LEU A 87 -24.65 8.05 -1.20
N GLU A 88 -24.30 9.33 -1.34
CA GLU A 88 -23.88 10.22 -0.27
C GLU A 88 -24.55 11.59 -0.38
N ARG A 89 -24.67 12.29 0.76
CA ARG A 89 -25.12 13.69 0.84
C ARG A 89 -24.21 14.49 1.78
N SER A 90 -22.98 14.70 1.31
CA SER A 90 -21.93 15.47 1.98
C SER A 90 -22.37 16.90 2.33
N LYS A 91 -21.89 17.37 3.49
CA LYS A 91 -22.02 18.78 3.90
C LYS A 91 -21.01 19.71 3.23
N ILE A 92 -19.86 19.17 2.77
CA ILE A 92 -18.90 19.92 1.96
C ILE A 92 -19.23 19.61 0.50
N PRO A 93 -19.50 20.61 -0.37
CA PRO A 93 -19.76 20.34 -1.79
C PRO A 93 -18.58 19.62 -2.45
N THR A 94 -18.82 18.65 -3.33
CA THR A 94 -17.78 17.79 -3.92
C THR A 94 -16.60 18.59 -4.48
N MET A 95 -16.87 19.63 -5.28
CA MET A 95 -15.83 20.44 -5.94
C MET A 95 -15.29 21.59 -5.07
N HIS A 96 -15.62 21.64 -3.78
CA HIS A 96 -15.36 22.80 -2.92
C HIS A 96 -13.88 23.18 -2.75
N PHE A 97 -12.97 22.21 -2.73
CA PHE A 97 -11.53 22.48 -2.57
C PHE A 97 -10.82 22.83 -3.88
N GLN A 98 -11.46 22.67 -5.04
CA GLN A 98 -10.80 22.65 -6.36
C GLN A 98 -10.17 23.99 -6.78
N ASP A 99 -10.59 25.10 -6.18
CA ASP A 99 -10.00 26.44 -6.38
C ASP A 99 -8.86 26.77 -5.38
N GLY A 100 -8.74 25.98 -4.31
CA GLY A 100 -7.68 26.09 -3.31
C GLY A 100 -6.46 25.22 -3.60
N LEU A 101 -6.56 24.28 -4.55
CA LEU A 101 -5.49 23.33 -4.85
C LEU A 101 -4.19 24.04 -5.28
N PRO A 102 -3.03 23.60 -4.78
CA PRO A 102 -1.74 24.14 -5.18
C PRO A 102 -1.43 23.75 -6.63
N ARG A 103 -0.67 24.58 -7.34
CA ARG A 103 -0.26 24.29 -8.72
C ARG A 103 0.86 23.26 -8.74
N LEU A 104 0.81 22.28 -9.66
CA LEU A 104 1.85 21.26 -9.81
C LEU A 104 3.20 21.93 -10.15
N PRO A 105 4.23 21.81 -9.31
CA PRO A 105 5.50 22.51 -9.52
C PRO A 105 6.28 21.95 -10.70
N ILE A 106 7.02 22.83 -11.39
CA ILE A 106 8.09 22.42 -12.30
C ILE A 106 9.38 22.26 -11.47
N PRO A 107 10.07 21.10 -11.51
CA PRO A 107 11.36 20.93 -10.85
C PRO A 107 12.43 21.84 -11.46
N LYS A 108 13.45 22.25 -10.68
CA LYS A 108 14.61 22.94 -11.26
C LYS A 108 15.36 22.00 -12.20
N LEU A 109 15.70 22.43 -13.41
CA LEU A 109 16.39 21.63 -14.43
C LEU A 109 17.60 20.85 -13.89
N LYS A 110 18.47 21.48 -13.08
CA LYS A 110 19.61 20.80 -12.42
C LYS A 110 19.20 19.53 -11.65
N TYR A 111 18.08 19.55 -10.93
CA TYR A 111 17.60 18.37 -10.20
C TYR A 111 16.92 17.35 -11.11
N THR A 112 16.24 17.78 -12.19
CA THR A 112 15.74 16.87 -13.23
C THR A 112 16.88 16.12 -13.92
N CYS A 113 17.94 16.81 -14.32
CA CYS A 113 19.16 16.21 -14.87
C CYS A 113 19.82 15.23 -13.89
N GLN A 114 20.01 15.62 -12.63
CA GLN A 114 20.60 14.75 -11.60
C GLN A 114 19.73 13.51 -11.32
N ASN A 115 18.42 13.69 -11.17
CA ASN A 115 17.50 12.58 -10.87
C ASN A 115 17.36 11.63 -12.06
N TYR A 116 17.43 12.13 -13.31
CA TYR A 116 17.52 11.30 -14.51
C TYR A 116 18.81 10.45 -14.50
N LEU A 117 19.98 11.05 -14.26
CA LEU A 117 21.24 10.30 -14.12
C LEU A 117 21.16 9.23 -13.01
N ASN A 118 20.61 9.58 -11.85
CA ASN A 118 20.39 8.63 -10.75
C ASN A 118 19.43 7.49 -11.13
N GLY A 119 18.46 7.74 -12.02
CA GLY A 119 17.46 6.78 -12.48
C GLY A 119 17.91 5.88 -13.64
N ILE A 120 18.93 6.27 -14.41
CA ILE A 120 19.51 5.44 -15.48
C ILE A 120 20.73 4.65 -15.04
N ARG A 121 21.54 5.18 -14.10
CA ARG A 121 22.75 4.52 -13.57
C ARG A 121 22.56 3.03 -13.21
N PRO A 122 21.43 2.57 -12.64
CA PRO A 122 21.26 1.18 -12.24
C PRO A 122 21.29 0.14 -13.39
N PHE A 123 21.13 0.55 -14.65
CA PHE A 123 21.13 -0.37 -15.80
C PHE A 123 22.16 -0.01 -16.88
N LEU A 124 23.19 0.80 -16.54
CA LEU A 124 24.26 1.21 -17.44
C LEU A 124 25.64 0.86 -16.87
N ASN A 125 26.56 0.44 -17.74
CA ASN A 125 27.97 0.37 -17.40
C ASN A 125 28.59 1.78 -17.27
N ASP A 126 29.84 1.86 -16.84
CA ASP A 126 30.48 3.14 -16.53
C ASP A 126 30.72 4.01 -17.78
N GLU A 127 31.09 3.39 -18.91
CA GLU A 127 31.29 4.06 -20.20
C GLU A 127 29.98 4.68 -20.74
N GLN A 128 28.90 3.90 -20.75
CA GLN A 128 27.55 4.35 -21.11
C GLN A 128 27.08 5.47 -20.19
N PHE A 129 27.34 5.36 -18.88
CA PHE A 129 26.95 6.36 -17.91
C PHE A 129 27.72 7.68 -18.08
N ASP A 130 29.04 7.64 -18.32
CA ASP A 130 29.81 8.85 -18.60
C ASP A 130 29.50 9.47 -19.97
N ALA A 131 29.10 8.67 -20.97
CA ALA A 131 28.54 9.19 -22.23
C ALA A 131 27.21 9.92 -22.00
N ALA A 132 26.25 9.29 -21.31
CA ALA A 132 24.96 9.90 -20.96
C ALA A 132 25.13 11.16 -20.09
N LYS A 133 26.11 11.17 -19.19
CA LYS A 133 26.44 12.31 -18.33
C LYS A 133 26.96 13.53 -19.11
N LYS A 134 27.71 13.34 -20.20
CA LYS A 134 28.09 14.42 -21.12
C LYS A 134 26.85 15.00 -21.80
N LEU A 135 26.04 14.15 -22.46
CA LEU A 135 24.79 14.55 -23.12
C LEU A 135 23.81 15.29 -22.18
N VAL A 136 23.73 14.88 -20.91
CA VAL A 136 22.89 15.53 -19.90
C VAL A 136 23.45 16.89 -19.48
N ASP A 137 24.77 17.09 -19.42
CA ASP A 137 25.35 18.41 -19.11
C ASP A 137 25.24 19.36 -20.32
N ASP A 138 25.52 18.86 -21.53
CA ASP A 138 25.32 19.60 -22.78
C ASP A 138 23.87 20.05 -22.92
N PHE A 139 22.90 19.16 -22.68
CA PHE A 139 21.48 19.51 -22.61
C PHE A 139 21.19 20.57 -21.54
N ARG A 140 21.73 20.39 -20.33
CA ARG A 140 21.53 21.30 -19.18
C ARG A 140 22.01 22.73 -19.45
N HIS A 141 23.06 22.91 -20.25
CA HIS A 141 23.63 24.22 -20.58
C HIS A 141 23.18 24.80 -21.93
N SER A 142 22.47 24.03 -22.77
CA SER A 142 22.03 24.46 -24.09
C SER A 142 20.50 24.42 -24.26
N SER A 143 20.00 23.45 -25.03
CA SER A 143 18.59 23.31 -25.41
C SER A 143 17.66 23.05 -24.22
N GLY A 144 18.13 22.35 -23.19
CA GLY A 144 17.36 22.07 -21.98
C GLY A 144 17.03 23.32 -21.17
N GLU A 145 17.97 24.25 -21.01
CA GLU A 145 17.70 25.52 -20.31
C GLU A 145 16.74 26.42 -21.11
N ARG A 146 16.84 26.42 -22.45
CA ARG A 146 15.83 27.09 -23.30
C ARG A 146 14.45 26.48 -23.10
N LEU A 147 14.30 25.16 -23.24
CA LEU A 147 13.00 24.47 -23.14
C LEU A 147 12.41 24.59 -21.73
N ASN A 148 13.22 24.48 -20.68
CA ASN A 148 12.85 24.73 -19.28
C ASN A 148 12.32 26.17 -19.10
N ARG A 149 13.03 27.17 -19.62
CA ARG A 149 12.61 28.58 -19.56
C ARG A 149 11.30 28.82 -20.33
N GLU A 150 11.13 28.24 -21.51
CA GLU A 150 9.89 28.32 -22.30
C GLU A 150 8.72 27.64 -21.57
N LEU A 151 8.92 26.45 -20.98
CA LEU A 151 7.92 25.73 -20.19
C LEU A 151 7.50 26.53 -18.95
N ILE A 152 8.45 27.19 -18.26
CA ILE A 152 8.18 28.09 -17.13
C ILE A 152 7.38 29.32 -17.58
N LEU A 153 7.62 29.88 -18.77
CA LEU A 153 6.83 30.98 -19.33
C LEU A 153 5.40 30.55 -19.68
N TRP A 154 5.23 29.35 -20.28
CA TRP A 154 3.92 28.75 -20.51
C TRP A 154 3.19 28.53 -19.17
N TYR A 155 3.88 28.00 -18.16
CA TYR A 155 3.33 27.71 -16.83
C TYR A 155 2.96 28.95 -16.03
N ARG A 156 3.68 30.08 -16.21
CA ARG A 156 3.30 31.38 -15.63
C ARG A 156 2.03 31.96 -16.26
N ARG A 157 1.83 31.77 -17.57
CA ARG A 157 0.63 32.21 -18.30
C ARG A 157 -0.59 31.33 -17.95
N ASN A 158 -0.42 30.02 -17.91
CA ASN A 158 -1.50 29.05 -17.73
C ASN A 158 -1.78 28.71 -16.25
N LYS A 159 -2.12 29.72 -15.43
CA LYS A 159 -2.34 29.54 -13.98
C LYS A 159 -3.43 28.51 -13.63
N HIS A 160 -4.41 28.31 -14.50
CA HIS A 160 -5.60 27.48 -14.29
C HIS A 160 -5.35 25.95 -14.37
N THR A 161 -4.16 25.51 -14.79
CA THR A 161 -3.83 24.10 -15.05
C THR A 161 -2.39 23.75 -14.67
N SER A 162 -2.05 22.45 -14.74
CA SER A 162 -0.68 21.94 -14.64
C SER A 162 0.02 21.96 -16.00
N TYR A 163 1.37 21.92 -15.99
CA TYR A 163 2.18 21.86 -17.21
C TYR A 163 2.11 20.49 -17.93
N ILE A 164 1.57 19.46 -17.27
CA ILE A 164 1.60 18.08 -17.74
C ILE A 164 0.23 17.56 -18.18
N ALA A 165 -0.88 18.11 -17.69
CA ALA A 165 -2.21 17.52 -17.92
C ALA A 165 -2.55 17.34 -19.41
N GLU A 166 -2.34 18.38 -20.23
CA GLU A 166 -2.66 18.38 -21.65
C GLU A 166 -1.65 17.59 -22.50
N PRO A 167 -0.31 17.73 -22.33
CA PRO A 167 0.65 16.83 -22.98
C PRO A 167 0.44 15.34 -22.64
N TRP A 168 0.05 15.02 -21.40
CA TRP A 168 -0.21 13.64 -20.97
C TRP A 168 -1.48 13.08 -21.62
N PHE A 169 -2.57 13.87 -21.71
CA PHE A 169 -3.76 13.48 -22.48
C PHE A 169 -3.44 13.30 -23.97
N ASP A 170 -2.66 14.18 -24.58
CA ASP A 170 -2.26 14.06 -26.00
C ASP A 170 -1.51 12.76 -26.28
N MET A 171 -0.67 12.29 -25.37
CA MET A 171 0.02 11.00 -25.50
C MET A 171 -0.97 9.84 -25.65
N TYR A 172 -1.94 9.71 -24.74
CA TYR A 172 -2.94 8.63 -24.79
C TYR A 172 -3.88 8.76 -25.99
N PHE A 173 -4.29 9.97 -26.36
CA PHE A 173 -5.20 10.19 -27.48
C PHE A 173 -4.53 10.04 -28.85
N ARG A 174 -3.21 10.28 -28.96
CA ARG A 174 -2.42 10.02 -30.16
C ARG A 174 -1.92 8.58 -30.28
N TYR A 175 -1.96 7.77 -29.21
CA TYR A 175 -1.68 6.33 -29.30
C TYR A 175 -2.59 5.66 -30.35
N ARG A 176 -1.99 4.95 -31.32
CA ARG A 176 -2.68 4.41 -32.52
C ARG A 176 -2.94 2.89 -32.50
N ALA A 177 -2.25 2.13 -31.65
CA ALA A 177 -2.52 0.69 -31.51
C ALA A 177 -3.80 0.43 -30.69
N ALA A 178 -4.23 -0.84 -30.66
CA ALA A 178 -5.36 -1.34 -29.88
C ALA A 178 -5.32 -0.89 -28.41
N LEU A 179 -6.49 -0.62 -27.81
CA LEU A 179 -6.59 -0.18 -26.40
C LEU A 179 -6.68 -1.31 -25.35
N PRO A 180 -7.39 -2.44 -25.59
CA PRO A 180 -7.34 -3.58 -24.68
C PRO A 180 -5.90 -4.03 -24.45
N ILE A 181 -5.58 -4.57 -23.26
CA ILE A 181 -4.24 -5.01 -22.83
C ILE A 181 -3.20 -3.86 -22.74
N ASN A 182 -2.99 -3.08 -23.81
CA ASN A 182 -1.97 -2.03 -23.94
C ASN A 182 -2.25 -0.76 -23.12
N GLN A 183 -3.52 -0.39 -22.96
CA GLN A 183 -3.94 0.88 -22.34
C GLN A 183 -5.03 0.71 -21.28
N ASN A 184 -5.88 -0.32 -21.41
CA ASN A 184 -6.97 -0.57 -20.47
C ASN A 184 -6.50 -1.47 -19.30
N PRO A 185 -6.43 -0.96 -18.06
CA PRO A 185 -6.29 -1.80 -16.86
C PRO A 185 -7.65 -2.35 -16.42
N PHE A 186 -7.64 -3.25 -15.45
CA PHE A 186 -8.85 -3.75 -14.79
C PHE A 186 -8.68 -3.88 -13.27
N LEU A 187 -9.82 -3.90 -12.57
CA LEU A 187 -9.95 -4.21 -11.15
C LEU A 187 -11.08 -5.22 -10.97
N VAL A 188 -10.94 -6.12 -9.99
CA VAL A 188 -11.97 -7.08 -9.60
C VAL A 188 -12.34 -6.81 -8.15
N TRP A 189 -13.63 -6.63 -7.88
CA TRP A 189 -14.11 -6.50 -6.51
C TRP A 189 -14.07 -7.85 -5.77
N LYS A 190 -13.96 -7.81 -4.45
CA LYS A 190 -14.27 -8.98 -3.62
C LYS A 190 -15.77 -9.32 -3.75
N PRO A 191 -16.16 -10.60 -3.69
CA PRO A 191 -17.57 -10.98 -3.56
C PRO A 191 -18.24 -10.28 -2.36
N TYR A 192 -19.57 -10.13 -2.42
CA TYR A 192 -20.31 -9.71 -1.23
C TYR A 192 -20.28 -10.83 -0.19
N ASN A 193 -20.41 -10.47 1.09
CA ASN A 193 -20.39 -11.46 2.17
C ASN A 193 -21.57 -12.45 2.08
N GLU A 194 -21.49 -13.55 2.83
CA GLU A 194 -22.43 -14.68 2.78
C GLU A 194 -23.91 -14.28 3.06
N SER A 195 -24.14 -13.14 3.72
CA SER A 195 -25.49 -12.60 3.95
C SER A 195 -26.12 -11.91 2.72
N PHE A 196 -25.39 -11.77 1.61
CA PHE A 196 -25.92 -11.22 0.36
C PHE A 196 -26.10 -12.30 -0.71
N ASN A 197 -27.20 -12.20 -1.45
CA ASN A 197 -27.42 -13.01 -2.63
C ASN A 197 -26.43 -12.56 -3.73
N ASN A 198 -25.43 -13.40 -4.02
CA ASN A 198 -24.36 -13.15 -4.99
C ASN A 198 -24.72 -13.63 -6.42
N ASP A 199 -26.01 -13.81 -6.73
CA ASP A 199 -26.48 -14.08 -8.10
C ASP A 199 -26.28 -12.85 -9.02
N GLN A 200 -26.22 -13.07 -10.33
CA GLN A 200 -25.96 -12.04 -11.35
C GLN A 200 -26.90 -10.87 -11.23
N LEU A 201 -28.19 -11.16 -11.12
CA LEU A 201 -29.25 -10.20 -11.30
C LEU A 201 -29.34 -9.32 -10.06
N SER A 202 -29.23 -9.92 -8.86
CA SER A 202 -29.01 -9.20 -7.61
C SER A 202 -27.76 -8.30 -7.68
N VAL A 203 -26.62 -8.84 -8.10
CA VAL A 203 -25.34 -8.11 -8.12
C VAL A 203 -25.35 -6.98 -9.17
N ALA A 204 -25.75 -7.26 -10.41
CA ALA A 204 -25.82 -6.28 -11.49
C ALA A 204 -26.83 -5.17 -11.19
N THR A 205 -28.02 -5.51 -10.65
CA THR A 205 -29.01 -4.52 -10.20
C THR A 205 -28.42 -3.61 -9.13
N ASN A 206 -27.76 -4.16 -8.10
CA ASN A 206 -27.15 -3.37 -7.04
C ASN A 206 -25.96 -2.53 -7.51
N ILE A 207 -25.16 -3.01 -8.47
CA ILE A 207 -24.08 -2.24 -9.11
C ILE A 207 -24.66 -1.09 -9.92
N VAL A 208 -25.69 -1.31 -10.74
CA VAL A 208 -26.35 -0.26 -11.53
C VAL A 208 -26.95 0.81 -10.62
N ILE A 209 -27.69 0.40 -9.60
CA ILE A 209 -28.24 1.31 -8.58
C ILE A 209 -27.11 2.11 -7.92
N SER A 210 -26.05 1.46 -7.46
CA SER A 210 -24.94 2.12 -6.76
C SER A 210 -24.17 3.09 -7.65
N ALA A 211 -23.93 2.75 -8.91
CA ALA A 211 -23.29 3.62 -9.89
C ALA A 211 -24.16 4.84 -10.23
N CYS A 212 -25.48 4.64 -10.40
CA CYS A 212 -26.43 5.73 -10.65
C CYS A 212 -26.58 6.66 -9.42
N ARG A 213 -26.57 6.10 -8.21
CA ARG A 213 -26.55 6.82 -6.93
C ARG A 213 -25.26 7.62 -6.74
N PHE A 214 -24.11 7.07 -7.12
CA PHE A 214 -22.82 7.77 -7.13
C PHE A 214 -22.85 8.92 -8.15
N LYS A 215 -23.30 8.67 -9.39
CA LYS A 215 -23.48 9.71 -10.42
C LYS A 215 -24.37 10.85 -9.91
N ARG A 216 -25.52 10.54 -9.31
CA ARG A 216 -26.41 11.56 -8.74
C ARG A 216 -25.74 12.34 -7.59
N SER A 217 -24.99 11.69 -6.71
CA SER A 217 -24.21 12.41 -5.69
C SER A 217 -23.13 13.33 -6.30
N LEU A 218 -22.46 12.90 -7.38
CA LEU A 218 -21.47 13.72 -8.10
C LEU A 218 -22.12 14.91 -8.83
N ASP A 219 -23.17 14.67 -9.62
CA ASP A 219 -23.86 15.69 -10.42
C ASP A 219 -24.52 16.76 -9.55
N TYR A 220 -25.12 16.38 -8.41
CA TYR A 220 -25.68 17.32 -7.42
C TYR A 220 -24.61 17.89 -6.46
N ASN A 221 -23.31 17.68 -6.75
CA ASN A 221 -22.17 18.25 -6.00
C ASN A 221 -22.21 17.90 -4.50
N CYS A 222 -22.74 16.73 -4.14
CA CYS A 222 -22.94 16.26 -2.77
C CYS A 222 -22.30 14.90 -2.46
N LEU A 223 -21.53 14.31 -3.37
CA LEU A 223 -20.50 13.31 -3.05
C LEU A 223 -19.44 13.93 -2.12
N GLN A 224 -18.85 13.19 -1.18
CA GLN A 224 -17.75 13.73 -0.39
C GLN A 224 -16.56 14.14 -1.28
N PRO A 225 -15.90 15.28 -1.02
CA PRO A 225 -14.67 15.64 -1.72
C PRO A 225 -13.56 14.64 -1.44
N GLU A 226 -12.76 14.33 -2.45
CA GLU A 226 -11.60 13.43 -2.31
C GLU A 226 -10.49 14.12 -1.49
N VAL A 227 -10.09 13.50 -0.37
CA VAL A 227 -9.14 14.09 0.59
C VAL A 227 -8.23 13.02 1.18
N TYR A 228 -6.93 13.10 0.90
CA TYR A 228 -5.94 12.26 1.58
C TYR A 228 -5.72 12.75 3.02
N HIS A 229 -6.15 11.97 4.00
CA HIS A 229 -6.02 12.28 5.42
C HIS A 229 -4.79 11.60 6.03
N LEU A 230 -3.72 12.35 6.32
CA LEU A 230 -2.52 11.79 6.98
C LEU A 230 -2.83 11.31 8.42
N TYR A 231 -3.76 11.99 9.10
CA TYR A 231 -4.27 11.60 10.41
C TYR A 231 -5.81 11.62 10.40
N PRO A 232 -6.49 10.54 9.94
CA PRO A 232 -7.95 10.50 9.81
C PRO A 232 -8.67 10.85 11.11
N ASN A 233 -8.23 10.29 12.24
CA ASN A 233 -8.83 10.50 13.56
C ASN A 233 -8.83 11.98 14.02
N LYS A 234 -7.96 12.83 13.46
CA LYS A 234 -7.91 14.28 13.73
C LYS A 234 -8.61 15.11 12.66
N SER A 235 -8.64 14.63 11.41
CA SER A 235 -8.98 15.45 10.24
C SER A 235 -10.22 14.99 9.45
N ASN A 236 -10.63 13.73 9.51
CA ASN A 236 -11.91 13.27 8.96
C ASN A 236 -12.99 13.28 10.06
N THR A 237 -13.34 14.48 10.54
CA THR A 237 -14.21 14.66 11.72
C THR A 237 -15.44 15.53 11.40
N PRO A 238 -16.55 15.42 12.17
CA PRO A 238 -17.68 16.34 12.04
C PRO A 238 -17.28 17.81 12.23
N PHE A 239 -16.28 18.10 13.05
CA PHE A 239 -15.70 19.44 13.23
C PHE A 239 -15.05 19.96 11.93
N PHE A 240 -14.18 19.15 11.30
CA PHE A 240 -13.57 19.47 10.01
C PHE A 240 -14.65 19.75 8.94
N ARG A 241 -15.63 18.85 8.82
CA ARG A 241 -16.73 18.96 7.84
C ARG A 241 -17.57 20.23 8.07
N ASN A 242 -17.93 20.52 9.32
CA ASN A 242 -18.74 21.68 9.70
C ASN A 242 -18.00 23.04 9.65
N ILE A 243 -16.66 23.05 9.58
CA ILE A 243 -15.88 24.27 9.33
C ILE A 243 -15.64 24.47 7.84
N CYS A 244 -15.15 23.44 7.14
CA CYS A 244 -14.83 23.56 5.72
C CYS A 244 -16.06 23.97 4.90
N SER A 245 -17.23 23.36 5.13
CA SER A 245 -18.47 23.71 4.43
C SER A 245 -18.96 25.16 4.62
N ARG A 246 -18.42 25.89 5.59
CA ARG A 246 -18.77 27.29 5.88
C ARG A 246 -17.72 28.31 5.43
N LEU A 247 -16.57 27.86 4.93
CA LEU A 247 -15.50 28.71 4.45
C LEU A 247 -15.50 28.78 2.92
N PRO A 248 -15.00 29.86 2.29
CA PRO A 248 -14.66 29.85 0.88
C PRO A 248 -13.60 28.76 0.57
N GLY A 249 -13.72 28.07 -0.56
CA GLY A 249 -12.92 26.87 -0.89
C GLY A 249 -11.40 27.01 -0.71
N LYS A 250 -10.84 28.19 -1.03
CA LYS A 250 -9.41 28.52 -0.81
C LYS A 250 -9.01 28.53 0.67
N LEU A 251 -9.89 29.01 1.55
CA LEU A 251 -9.68 28.99 3.01
C LEU A 251 -9.98 27.62 3.60
N ALA A 252 -10.97 26.88 3.07
CA ALA A 252 -11.23 25.50 3.46
C ALA A 252 -10.04 24.58 3.13
N TRP A 253 -9.41 24.74 1.95
CA TRP A 253 -8.19 24.02 1.60
C TRP A 253 -7.03 24.33 2.56
N LEU A 254 -6.85 25.60 2.94
CA LEU A 254 -5.82 26.00 3.91
C LEU A 254 -6.07 25.37 5.30
N ILE A 255 -7.32 25.30 5.75
CA ILE A 255 -7.68 24.60 7.00
C ILE A 255 -7.40 23.09 6.89
N ALA A 256 -7.73 22.46 5.76
CA ALA A 256 -7.40 21.05 5.52
C ALA A 256 -5.88 20.81 5.62
N PHE A 257 -5.08 21.60 4.90
CA PHE A 257 -3.62 21.51 4.92
C PHE A 257 -3.04 21.67 6.35
N LEU A 258 -3.55 22.64 7.12
CA LEU A 258 -3.16 22.84 8.53
C LEU A 258 -3.55 21.64 9.42
N MET A 259 -4.65 20.96 9.11
CA MET A 259 -5.09 19.72 9.78
C MET A 259 -4.42 18.44 9.21
N LYS A 260 -3.43 18.56 8.31
CA LYS A 260 -2.76 17.46 7.61
C LYS A 260 -3.72 16.58 6.77
N ALA A 261 -4.74 17.22 6.22
CA ALA A 261 -5.60 16.69 5.18
C ALA A 261 -5.26 17.38 3.85
N PHE A 262 -5.18 16.61 2.78
CA PHE A 262 -4.75 17.07 1.46
C PHE A 262 -5.85 16.78 0.45
N PRO A 263 -6.73 17.76 0.17
CA PRO A 263 -7.74 17.62 -0.88
C PRO A 263 -7.09 17.35 -2.24
N LEU A 264 -7.72 16.48 -3.03
CA LEU A 264 -7.21 16.05 -4.34
C LEU A 264 -8.00 16.68 -5.49
N ASP A 265 -7.41 16.69 -6.68
CA ASP A 265 -8.03 17.15 -7.91
C ASP A 265 -9.11 16.17 -8.40
N MET A 266 -10.31 16.69 -8.60
CA MET A 266 -11.49 15.91 -9.03
C MET A 266 -11.95 16.27 -10.45
N SER A 267 -11.16 17.03 -11.23
CA SER A 267 -11.52 17.41 -12.61
C SER A 267 -11.86 16.21 -13.50
N GLN A 268 -11.13 15.11 -13.29
CA GLN A 268 -11.27 13.85 -14.01
C GLN A 268 -12.55 13.05 -13.66
N TYR A 269 -13.17 13.29 -12.49
CA TYR A 269 -14.39 12.56 -12.06
C TYR A 269 -15.56 12.83 -13.02
N SER A 270 -15.54 14.00 -13.68
CA SER A 270 -16.52 14.34 -14.71
C SER A 270 -16.53 13.36 -15.90
N PHE A 271 -15.43 12.66 -16.19
CA PHE A 271 -15.34 11.70 -17.30
C PHE A 271 -15.75 10.27 -16.91
N LEU A 272 -16.14 10.01 -15.65
CA LEU A 272 -16.60 8.69 -15.19
C LEU A 272 -17.92 8.25 -15.81
N PHE A 273 -18.75 9.20 -16.27
CA PHE A 273 -20.09 8.94 -16.79
C PHE A 273 -20.36 9.68 -18.10
N ASN A 274 -21.27 9.11 -18.90
CA ASN A 274 -21.77 9.69 -20.15
C ASN A 274 -20.65 10.01 -21.15
N THR A 275 -19.51 9.33 -21.08
CA THR A 275 -18.27 9.74 -21.75
C THR A 275 -17.62 8.55 -22.44
N THR A 276 -17.28 8.71 -23.73
CA THR A 276 -16.66 7.69 -24.59
C THR A 276 -15.40 8.24 -25.26
N ARG A 277 -14.55 7.34 -25.79
CA ARG A 277 -13.36 7.68 -26.58
C ARG A 277 -13.58 7.37 -28.06
N ILE A 278 -13.98 8.39 -28.81
CA ILE A 278 -14.23 8.31 -30.26
C ILE A 278 -12.88 8.10 -31.00
N PRO A 279 -12.76 7.09 -31.87
CA PRO A 279 -11.60 6.94 -32.73
C PRO A 279 -11.58 8.05 -33.79
N VAL A 280 -10.42 8.69 -33.97
CA VAL A 280 -10.20 9.69 -35.03
C VAL A 280 -8.77 9.54 -35.53
N MET A 281 -8.58 9.42 -36.85
CA MET A 281 -7.32 9.10 -37.56
C MET A 281 -6.02 9.48 -36.85
N ILE A 282 -5.80 10.76 -36.48
CA ILE A 282 -4.53 11.23 -35.89
C ILE A 282 -4.56 11.32 -34.35
N LYS A 283 -5.72 11.61 -33.76
CA LYS A 283 -5.88 11.88 -32.33
C LYS A 283 -7.34 11.66 -31.93
N ASP A 284 -7.59 10.62 -31.14
CA ASP A 284 -8.91 10.29 -30.59
C ASP A 284 -9.46 11.43 -29.73
N GLN A 285 -10.78 11.47 -29.55
CA GLN A 285 -11.46 12.54 -28.81
C GLN A 285 -12.37 11.96 -27.73
N LEU A 286 -12.54 12.69 -26.62
CA LEU A 286 -13.61 12.41 -25.67
C LEU A 286 -14.90 13.04 -26.18
N ASN A 287 -15.95 12.24 -26.30
CA ASN A 287 -17.32 12.72 -26.46
C ASN A 287 -18.05 12.54 -25.12
N THR A 288 -18.88 13.52 -24.72
CA THR A 288 -19.60 13.49 -23.44
C THR A 288 -21.04 13.99 -23.57
N ASN A 289 -22.02 13.09 -23.42
CA ASN A 289 -23.44 13.40 -23.60
C ASN A 289 -24.19 13.50 -22.26
N ARG A 290 -24.15 14.69 -21.63
CA ARG A 290 -24.73 14.90 -20.29
C ARG A 290 -26.26 14.75 -20.20
N SER A 291 -26.99 14.82 -21.31
CA SER A 291 -28.45 14.65 -21.31
C SER A 291 -28.90 13.19 -21.43
N SER A 292 -27.98 12.26 -21.70
CA SER A 292 -28.29 10.82 -21.74
C SER A 292 -28.65 10.27 -20.37
N LYS A 293 -29.65 9.37 -20.36
CA LYS A 293 -30.30 8.79 -19.18
C LYS A 293 -30.27 7.26 -19.16
N CYS A 294 -29.60 6.62 -20.12
CA CYS A 294 -29.49 5.17 -20.21
C CYS A 294 -28.07 4.67 -19.89
N ILE A 295 -27.98 3.49 -19.29
CA ILE A 295 -26.78 2.66 -19.36
C ILE A 295 -26.83 1.84 -20.64
N ILE A 296 -25.67 1.36 -21.11
CA ILE A 296 -25.59 0.33 -22.14
C ILE A 296 -25.42 -1.01 -21.45
N VAL A 297 -26.16 -2.01 -21.90
CA VAL A 297 -25.99 -3.41 -21.50
C VAL A 297 -25.48 -4.20 -22.71
N LEU A 298 -24.42 -4.99 -22.55
CA LEU A 298 -23.90 -5.89 -23.59
C LEU A 298 -24.05 -7.34 -23.13
N ARG A 299 -24.72 -8.17 -23.95
CA ARG A 299 -24.87 -9.60 -23.69
C ARG A 299 -24.90 -10.40 -24.98
N ARG A 300 -24.08 -11.46 -25.05
CA ARG A 300 -23.92 -12.34 -26.22
C ARG A 300 -23.58 -11.59 -27.53
N GLY A 301 -22.84 -10.48 -27.41
CA GLY A 301 -22.53 -9.58 -28.53
C GLY A 301 -23.64 -8.62 -28.96
N TYR A 302 -24.81 -8.61 -28.28
CA TYR A 302 -25.91 -7.69 -28.55
C TYR A 302 -25.95 -6.53 -27.54
N PHE A 303 -26.15 -5.32 -28.06
CA PHE A 303 -26.29 -4.10 -27.29
C PHE A 303 -27.76 -3.80 -26.97
N TYR A 304 -28.01 -3.33 -25.75
CA TYR A 304 -29.29 -2.80 -25.29
C TYR A 304 -29.01 -1.47 -24.57
N SER A 305 -29.93 -0.51 -24.63
CA SER A 305 -29.91 0.66 -23.76
C SER A 305 -31.04 0.56 -22.74
N LEU A 306 -30.67 0.60 -21.46
CA LEU A 306 -31.59 0.59 -20.31
C LEU A 306 -31.67 1.99 -19.72
N THR A 307 -32.83 2.64 -19.84
CA THR A 307 -33.11 3.95 -19.26
C THR A 307 -33.21 3.87 -17.74
N VAL A 308 -32.24 4.47 -17.03
CA VAL A 308 -32.14 4.43 -15.56
C VAL A 308 -32.57 5.73 -14.88
N PHE A 309 -32.73 6.83 -15.62
CA PHE A 309 -33.27 8.09 -15.09
C PHE A 309 -34.55 8.53 -15.80
N ARG A 310 -35.57 8.90 -15.02
CA ARG A 310 -36.84 9.44 -15.50
C ARG A 310 -36.68 10.85 -16.08
N LYS A 311 -37.76 11.42 -16.63
CA LYS A 311 -37.78 12.75 -17.28
C LYS A 311 -37.35 13.88 -16.32
N ASP A 312 -37.69 13.80 -15.04
CA ASP A 312 -37.24 14.69 -13.94
C ASP A 312 -35.78 14.47 -13.51
N GLY A 313 -35.16 13.36 -13.91
CA GLY A 313 -33.81 12.95 -13.50
C GLY A 313 -33.75 12.01 -12.29
N SER A 314 -34.89 11.62 -11.71
CA SER A 314 -34.93 10.62 -10.63
C SER A 314 -34.50 9.24 -11.13
N LEU A 315 -33.80 8.49 -10.28
CA LEU A 315 -33.48 7.08 -10.49
C LEU A 315 -34.77 6.26 -10.46
N ILE A 316 -34.96 5.38 -11.45
CA ILE A 316 -36.04 4.37 -11.43
C ILE A 316 -35.86 3.42 -10.24
N SER A 317 -36.93 2.73 -9.84
CA SER A 317 -36.92 1.87 -8.64
C SER A 317 -36.03 0.63 -8.82
N PRO A 318 -35.64 -0.04 -7.72
CA PRO A 318 -34.90 -1.30 -7.81
C PRO A 318 -35.64 -2.37 -8.60
N ALA A 319 -36.97 -2.42 -8.51
CA ALA A 319 -37.81 -3.39 -9.22
C ALA A 319 -37.81 -3.16 -10.74
N GLU A 320 -37.92 -1.90 -11.19
CA GLU A 320 -37.84 -1.56 -12.63
C GLU A 320 -36.47 -1.92 -13.22
N ILE A 321 -35.36 -1.69 -12.47
CA ILE A 321 -34.00 -2.07 -12.90
C ILE A 321 -33.86 -3.60 -12.93
N HIS A 322 -34.33 -4.29 -11.89
CA HIS A 322 -34.26 -5.74 -11.78
C HIS A 322 -35.05 -6.43 -12.90
N ALA A 323 -36.30 -6.04 -13.13
CA ALA A 323 -37.11 -6.57 -14.23
C ALA A 323 -36.47 -6.30 -15.59
N SER A 324 -35.93 -5.10 -15.82
CA SER A 324 -35.25 -4.74 -17.07
C SER A 324 -33.98 -5.57 -17.33
N LEU A 325 -33.17 -5.83 -16.30
CA LEU A 325 -31.99 -6.67 -16.43
C LEU A 325 -32.36 -8.15 -16.58
N GLU A 326 -33.40 -8.62 -15.88
CA GLU A 326 -33.91 -9.99 -16.02
C GLU A 326 -34.48 -10.25 -17.42
N TYR A 327 -35.19 -9.28 -18.00
CA TYR A 327 -35.64 -9.30 -19.39
C TYR A 327 -34.46 -9.48 -20.38
N ILE A 328 -33.36 -8.75 -20.17
CA ILE A 328 -32.13 -8.89 -20.98
C ILE A 328 -31.42 -10.24 -20.74
N LEU A 329 -31.50 -10.81 -19.54
CA LEU A 329 -30.99 -12.16 -19.24
C LEU A 329 -31.88 -13.27 -19.83
N LYS A 330 -33.18 -13.05 -19.95
CA LYS A 330 -34.16 -13.97 -20.57
C LYS A 330 -34.07 -14.02 -22.09
N ASP A 331 -33.35 -13.10 -22.75
CA ASP A 331 -33.07 -13.18 -24.19
C ASP A 331 -32.20 -14.42 -24.48
N ASN A 332 -32.80 -15.46 -25.05
CA ASN A 332 -32.16 -16.74 -25.29
C ASN A 332 -31.48 -16.85 -26.66
N ARG A 333 -31.33 -15.75 -27.42
CA ARG A 333 -30.63 -15.77 -28.72
C ARG A 333 -29.19 -16.30 -28.57
N PRO A 334 -28.67 -17.04 -29.58
CA PRO A 334 -27.27 -17.45 -29.60
C PRO A 334 -26.34 -16.22 -29.66
N VAL A 335 -25.04 -16.44 -29.45
CA VAL A 335 -24.04 -15.39 -29.67
C VAL A 335 -24.17 -14.79 -31.07
N ALA A 336 -24.09 -13.47 -31.16
CA ALA A 336 -24.15 -12.74 -32.42
C ALA A 336 -23.11 -13.28 -33.42
N GLU A 337 -23.54 -13.59 -34.64
CA GLU A 337 -22.64 -14.01 -35.73
C GLU A 337 -21.57 -12.96 -36.05
N ASN A 338 -21.94 -11.68 -35.92
CA ASN A 338 -21.07 -10.53 -36.14
C ASN A 338 -21.04 -9.61 -34.90
N PRO A 339 -20.25 -9.91 -33.85
CA PRO A 339 -20.15 -9.09 -32.64
C PRO A 339 -19.44 -7.75 -32.90
N ILE A 340 -20.20 -6.68 -33.09
CA ILE A 340 -19.67 -5.34 -33.44
C ILE A 340 -18.70 -4.78 -32.38
N GLY A 341 -18.79 -5.23 -31.14
CA GLY A 341 -17.83 -4.90 -30.07
C GLY A 341 -16.37 -5.23 -30.43
N LEU A 342 -16.13 -6.25 -31.25
CA LEU A 342 -14.80 -6.62 -31.74
C LEU A 342 -14.12 -5.50 -32.53
N LEU A 343 -14.88 -4.62 -33.20
CA LEU A 343 -14.30 -3.49 -33.92
C LEU A 343 -13.64 -2.45 -33.01
N THR A 344 -13.90 -2.49 -31.70
CA THR A 344 -13.21 -1.64 -30.72
C THR A 344 -11.80 -2.13 -30.37
N THR A 345 -11.46 -3.40 -30.69
CA THR A 345 -10.18 -4.03 -30.34
C THR A 345 -9.07 -3.78 -31.37
N VAL A 346 -9.40 -3.34 -32.58
CA VAL A 346 -8.41 -3.08 -33.65
C VAL A 346 -7.65 -1.76 -33.44
N GLY A 347 -6.65 -1.49 -34.31
CA GLY A 347 -5.90 -0.23 -34.30
C GLY A 347 -6.81 0.99 -34.50
N ARG A 348 -6.50 2.12 -33.86
CA ARG A 348 -7.38 3.30 -33.77
C ARG A 348 -7.68 3.94 -35.13
N GLU A 349 -6.75 3.84 -36.07
CA GLU A 349 -6.95 4.28 -37.46
C GLU A 349 -7.96 3.39 -38.19
N GLN A 350 -7.78 2.06 -38.12
CA GLN A 350 -8.72 1.09 -38.68
C GLN A 350 -10.11 1.21 -38.03
N TRP A 351 -10.20 1.40 -36.72
CA TRP A 351 -11.47 1.63 -36.04
C TRP A 351 -12.08 2.99 -36.41
N SER A 352 -11.28 4.04 -36.66
CA SER A 352 -11.77 5.32 -37.19
C SER A 352 -12.44 5.13 -38.55
N LEU A 353 -11.84 4.34 -39.45
CA LEU A 353 -12.38 4.06 -40.78
C LEU A 353 -13.65 3.19 -40.70
N LEU A 354 -13.62 2.09 -39.94
CA LEU A 354 -14.76 1.18 -39.79
C LEU A 354 -15.95 1.84 -39.07
N ARG A 355 -15.71 2.68 -38.06
CA ARG A 355 -16.78 3.47 -37.40
C ARG A 355 -17.36 4.53 -38.35
N SER A 356 -16.55 5.14 -39.23
CA SER A 356 -17.07 6.01 -40.29
C SER A 356 -17.93 5.24 -41.31
N GLN A 357 -17.53 4.03 -41.71
CA GLN A 357 -18.34 3.18 -42.59
C GLN A 357 -19.67 2.75 -41.92
N LEU A 358 -19.65 2.40 -40.62
CA LEU A 358 -20.88 2.12 -39.87
C LEU A 358 -21.83 3.32 -39.82
N LEU A 359 -21.32 4.55 -39.67
CA LEU A 359 -22.12 5.78 -39.68
C LEU A 359 -22.74 6.12 -41.04
N MET A 360 -22.15 5.65 -42.15
CA MET A 360 -22.67 5.86 -43.50
C MET A 360 -23.84 4.91 -43.85
N ILE A 361 -24.29 4.05 -42.93
CA ILE A 361 -25.39 3.11 -43.16
C ILE A 361 -26.64 3.59 -42.41
N ASP A 362 -27.70 3.91 -43.17
CA ASP A 362 -28.93 4.50 -42.65
C ASP A 362 -29.54 3.73 -41.46
N GLY A 363 -29.57 4.38 -40.30
CA GLY A 363 -30.11 3.87 -39.04
C GLY A 363 -29.07 3.53 -37.98
N ASN A 364 -27.81 3.24 -38.36
CA ASN A 364 -26.75 2.91 -37.40
C ASN A 364 -26.34 4.11 -36.51
N GLU A 365 -26.53 5.34 -36.98
CA GLU A 365 -26.18 6.56 -36.24
C GLU A 365 -26.88 6.61 -34.87
N ARG A 366 -28.18 6.27 -34.78
CA ARG A 366 -28.92 6.21 -33.51
C ARG A 366 -28.24 5.26 -32.53
N SER A 367 -27.96 4.02 -32.95
CA SER A 367 -27.34 3.00 -32.09
C SER A 367 -25.94 3.43 -31.61
N LEU A 368 -25.13 4.04 -32.49
CA LEU A 368 -23.82 4.57 -32.12
C LEU A 368 -23.92 5.77 -31.16
N LEU A 369 -24.79 6.75 -31.42
CA LEU A 369 -24.96 7.91 -30.54
C LEU A 369 -25.53 7.54 -29.16
N THR A 370 -26.40 6.53 -29.09
CA THR A 370 -26.88 5.99 -27.81
C THR A 370 -25.74 5.33 -27.04
N ILE A 371 -24.93 4.48 -27.69
CA ILE A 371 -23.76 3.84 -27.06
C ILE A 371 -22.74 4.88 -26.60
N ASP A 372 -22.38 5.82 -27.46
CA ASP A 372 -21.42 6.89 -27.18
C ASP A 372 -21.89 7.84 -26.07
N GLY A 373 -23.21 7.99 -25.88
CA GLY A 373 -23.80 8.78 -24.82
C GLY A 373 -24.12 8.01 -23.53
N GLY A 374 -23.98 6.69 -23.53
CA GLY A 374 -24.32 5.83 -22.39
C GLY A 374 -23.65 6.25 -21.09
N LEU A 375 -24.38 6.17 -19.97
CA LEU A 375 -23.84 6.48 -18.63
C LEU A 375 -22.55 5.72 -18.36
N PHE A 376 -22.60 4.40 -18.59
CA PHE A 376 -21.50 3.44 -18.59
C PHE A 376 -21.98 2.19 -19.35
N VAL A 377 -21.08 1.24 -19.59
CA VAL A 377 -21.42 -0.10 -20.13
C VAL A 377 -21.43 -1.11 -18.98
N LEU A 378 -22.44 -1.97 -18.95
CA LEU A 378 -22.56 -3.15 -18.10
C LEU A 378 -22.56 -4.38 -19.01
N ASN A 379 -21.63 -5.31 -18.83
CA ASN A 379 -21.71 -6.59 -19.52
C ASN A 379 -22.34 -7.67 -18.62
N LEU A 380 -22.88 -8.70 -19.28
CA LEU A 380 -23.54 -9.85 -18.67
C LEU A 380 -22.99 -11.15 -19.29
N ASP A 381 -21.74 -11.46 -18.96
CA ASP A 381 -20.88 -12.53 -19.46
C ASP A 381 -21.15 -13.88 -18.77
N GLU A 382 -21.17 -14.96 -19.56
CA GLU A 382 -21.61 -16.30 -19.12
C GLU A 382 -20.53 -17.13 -18.39
N LEU A 383 -19.45 -16.49 -17.92
CA LEU A 383 -18.29 -17.15 -17.29
C LEU A 383 -18.61 -17.69 -15.88
N GLN A 384 -18.20 -18.92 -15.60
CA GLN A 384 -18.37 -19.60 -14.32
C GLN A 384 -17.05 -20.21 -13.84
N SER A 385 -16.14 -19.35 -13.36
CA SER A 385 -14.87 -19.74 -12.75
C SER A 385 -14.55 -18.86 -11.55
N VAL A 386 -13.95 -19.44 -10.52
CA VAL A 386 -13.41 -18.72 -9.34
C VAL A 386 -11.88 -18.65 -9.33
N ASP A 387 -11.23 -19.20 -10.36
CA ASP A 387 -9.78 -19.11 -10.52
C ASP A 387 -9.34 -17.65 -10.80
N PRO A 388 -8.48 -17.04 -9.95
CA PRO A 388 -8.00 -15.67 -10.15
C PRO A 388 -7.37 -15.39 -11.51
N GLU A 389 -6.80 -16.39 -12.20
CA GLU A 389 -6.16 -16.20 -13.49
C GLU A 389 -7.16 -16.14 -14.64
N THR A 390 -8.13 -17.05 -14.65
CA THR A 390 -9.27 -17.05 -15.57
C THR A 390 -10.13 -15.81 -15.38
N VAL A 391 -10.41 -15.44 -14.12
CA VAL A 391 -11.09 -14.19 -13.76
C VAL A 391 -10.30 -12.98 -14.26
N GLY A 392 -8.99 -12.92 -13.98
CA GLY A 392 -8.12 -11.81 -14.38
C GLY A 392 -8.01 -11.62 -15.91
N LYS A 393 -7.93 -12.72 -16.67
CA LYS A 393 -7.96 -12.68 -18.15
C LYS A 393 -9.30 -12.14 -18.68
N SER A 394 -10.40 -12.66 -18.15
CA SER A 394 -11.75 -12.18 -18.50
C SER A 394 -11.85 -10.67 -18.29
N PHE A 395 -11.51 -10.18 -17.08
CA PHE A 395 -11.56 -8.74 -16.80
C PHE A 395 -10.58 -7.89 -17.62
N LEU A 396 -9.41 -8.42 -18.03
CA LEU A 396 -8.40 -7.68 -18.81
C LEU A 396 -8.78 -7.52 -20.30
N HIS A 397 -9.34 -8.56 -20.91
CA HIS A 397 -9.55 -8.61 -22.37
C HIS A 397 -10.82 -9.34 -22.82
N GLY A 398 -11.39 -10.22 -21.99
CA GLY A 398 -12.57 -11.03 -22.34
C GLY A 398 -12.32 -11.97 -23.52
N ASP A 399 -13.41 -12.35 -24.19
CA ASP A 399 -13.42 -13.05 -25.48
C ASP A 399 -13.51 -12.08 -26.68
N GLY A 400 -13.69 -10.78 -26.43
CA GLY A 400 -13.96 -9.74 -27.42
C GLY A 400 -15.42 -9.66 -27.89
N ILE A 401 -16.22 -10.68 -27.62
CA ILE A 401 -17.65 -10.77 -27.93
C ILE A 401 -18.45 -9.99 -26.88
N ASN A 402 -18.08 -10.17 -25.60
CA ASN A 402 -18.60 -9.42 -24.46
C ASN A 402 -17.45 -8.71 -23.70
N SER A 403 -16.50 -8.07 -24.38
CA SER A 403 -15.47 -7.27 -23.68
C SER A 403 -16.08 -6.02 -23.02
N LEU A 404 -15.99 -5.89 -21.69
CA LEU A 404 -16.67 -4.83 -20.88
C LEU A 404 -17.20 -5.35 -19.50
N ASN A 405 -16.50 -6.28 -18.88
CA ASN A 405 -16.95 -7.59 -18.32
C ASN A 405 -17.75 -7.61 -16.97
N ALA A 406 -18.67 -8.59 -16.76
CA ALA A 406 -19.14 -9.21 -15.47
C ALA A 406 -20.28 -10.29 -15.61
N TRP A 407 -20.78 -10.97 -14.56
CA TRP A 407 -20.64 -12.42 -14.19
C TRP A 407 -21.99 -13.15 -13.87
N ILE A 408 -22.13 -14.50 -13.89
CA ILE A 408 -23.46 -15.21 -13.72
C ILE A 408 -23.64 -16.26 -12.59
N LYS A 409 -24.81 -16.19 -11.89
CA LYS A 409 -25.85 -17.27 -11.76
C LYS A 409 -27.25 -16.63 -11.55
N PRO A 410 -28.39 -17.30 -11.83
CA PRO A 410 -29.73 -16.66 -11.78
C PRO A 410 -30.48 -16.87 -10.45
N GLY A 411 -31.35 -15.92 -10.06
CA GLY A 411 -32.17 -16.02 -8.83
C GLY A 411 -33.57 -15.37 -8.91
N GLN A 412 -34.58 -16.18 -8.57
CA GLN A 412 -36.02 -15.86 -8.30
C GLN A 412 -36.87 -15.12 -9.35
N PRO A 413 -38.20 -15.41 -9.43
CA PRO A 413 -39.09 -14.86 -10.46
C PRO A 413 -39.56 -13.42 -10.17
N THR A 414 -39.75 -12.65 -11.23
CA THR A 414 -40.26 -11.27 -11.22
C THR A 414 -41.75 -11.14 -10.90
N ASP A 415 -42.11 -9.98 -10.34
CA ASP A 415 -43.45 -9.40 -10.51
C ASP A 415 -43.73 -9.18 -12.01
N ALA A 416 -44.83 -9.74 -12.51
CA ALA A 416 -45.19 -9.73 -13.92
C ALA A 416 -45.89 -8.42 -14.38
N SER A 417 -46.03 -7.42 -13.50
CA SER A 417 -46.74 -6.16 -13.80
C SER A 417 -45.90 -5.05 -14.44
N ILE A 418 -44.57 -5.21 -14.51
CA ILE A 418 -43.65 -4.17 -15.05
C ILE A 418 -43.42 -4.37 -16.55
N ASP A 419 -43.91 -3.43 -17.37
CA ASP A 419 -43.56 -3.38 -18.79
C ASP A 419 -42.12 -2.91 -19.00
N CYS A 420 -41.23 -3.84 -19.31
CA CYS A 420 -39.81 -3.55 -19.55
C CYS A 420 -39.56 -2.82 -20.89
N SER A 421 -40.54 -2.74 -21.79
CA SER A 421 -40.39 -2.11 -23.10
C SER A 421 -40.38 -0.57 -23.05
N GLU A 422 -40.86 0.06 -21.95
CA GLU A 422 -40.64 1.49 -21.71
C GLU A 422 -39.16 1.80 -21.36
N PHE A 423 -38.44 0.84 -20.78
CA PHE A 423 -37.11 1.04 -20.22
C PHE A 423 -35.97 0.48 -21.08
N VAL A 424 -36.20 -0.62 -21.81
CA VAL A 424 -35.18 -1.37 -22.57
C VAL A 424 -35.40 -1.23 -24.08
N GLU A 425 -34.48 -0.53 -24.76
CA GLU A 425 -34.38 -0.54 -26.22
C GLU A 425 -33.23 -1.47 -26.67
N LYS A 426 -33.52 -2.42 -27.55
CA LYS A 426 -32.50 -3.24 -28.22
C LYS A 426 -31.85 -2.41 -29.33
N LEU A 427 -30.52 -2.27 -29.30
CA LEU A 427 -29.78 -1.49 -30.29
C LEU A 427 -29.39 -2.38 -31.47
N GLU A 428 -30.03 -2.16 -32.61
CA GLU A 428 -29.76 -2.91 -33.84
C GLU A 428 -28.77 -2.18 -34.75
N PHE A 429 -28.13 -2.94 -35.62
CA PHE A 429 -27.13 -2.48 -36.57
C PHE A 429 -27.31 -3.18 -37.90
N LYS A 430 -27.28 -2.41 -38.99
CA LYS A 430 -27.19 -2.91 -40.36
C LYS A 430 -25.70 -3.00 -40.72
N LEU A 431 -25.29 -4.16 -41.22
CA LEU A 431 -23.92 -4.42 -41.65
C LEU A 431 -23.83 -4.51 -43.18
N THR A 432 -22.61 -4.47 -43.68
CA THR A 432 -22.27 -4.78 -45.07
C THR A 432 -21.14 -5.81 -45.06
N LYS A 433 -21.03 -6.63 -46.12
CA LYS A 433 -20.02 -7.70 -46.21
C LYS A 433 -18.57 -7.29 -45.86
N PRO A 434 -18.09 -6.08 -46.25
CA PRO A 434 -16.76 -5.63 -45.81
C PRO A 434 -16.63 -5.40 -44.29
N ILE A 435 -17.71 -5.02 -43.61
CA ILE A 435 -17.73 -4.84 -42.15
C ILE A 435 -17.88 -6.19 -41.45
N GLU A 436 -18.67 -7.12 -41.99
CA GLU A 436 -18.82 -8.49 -41.49
C GLU A 436 -17.46 -9.23 -41.51
N GLU A 437 -16.75 -9.21 -42.64
CA GLU A 437 -15.39 -9.78 -42.72
C GLU A 437 -14.39 -9.04 -41.81
N ALA A 438 -14.52 -7.71 -41.65
CA ALA A 438 -13.69 -6.96 -40.70
C ALA A 438 -13.95 -7.33 -39.23
N ILE A 439 -15.20 -7.66 -38.85
CA ILE A 439 -15.56 -8.17 -37.51
C ILE A 439 -14.91 -9.54 -37.28
N LYS A 440 -15.01 -10.43 -38.27
CA LYS A 440 -14.41 -11.78 -38.23
C LYS A 440 -12.88 -11.71 -38.09
N VAL A 441 -12.20 -10.96 -38.96
CA VAL A 441 -10.74 -10.78 -38.92
C VAL A 441 -10.28 -10.12 -37.62
N ALA A 442 -11.05 -9.16 -37.09
CA ALA A 442 -10.80 -8.58 -35.77
C ALA A 442 -10.90 -9.63 -34.65
N GLY A 443 -11.93 -10.50 -34.68
CA GLY A 443 -12.11 -11.57 -33.71
C GLY A 443 -11.02 -12.64 -33.74
N GLU A 444 -10.57 -13.03 -34.93
CA GLU A 444 -9.46 -13.98 -35.12
C GLU A 444 -8.14 -13.38 -34.60
N THR A 445 -7.78 -12.19 -35.07
CA THR A 445 -6.56 -11.46 -34.64
C THR A 445 -6.55 -11.20 -33.13
N TYR A 446 -7.69 -10.80 -32.56
CA TYR A 446 -7.80 -10.51 -31.13
C TYR A 446 -7.65 -11.77 -30.27
N ARG A 447 -8.20 -12.91 -30.71
CA ARG A 447 -8.05 -14.20 -30.03
C ARG A 447 -6.59 -14.63 -29.97
N GLU A 448 -5.88 -14.62 -31.11
CA GLU A 448 -4.45 -14.97 -31.17
C GLU A 448 -3.60 -14.09 -30.25
N TRP A 449 -3.88 -12.78 -30.22
CA TRP A 449 -3.17 -11.84 -29.34
C TRP A 449 -3.47 -12.11 -27.85
N CYS A 450 -4.72 -12.37 -27.48
CA CYS A 450 -5.09 -12.74 -26.12
C CYS A 450 -4.47 -14.09 -25.70
N ASP A 451 -4.44 -15.07 -26.59
CA ASP A 451 -3.80 -16.37 -26.34
C ASP A 451 -2.28 -16.25 -26.19
N SER A 452 -1.64 -15.31 -26.88
CA SER A 452 -0.21 -14.99 -26.72
C SER A 452 0.15 -14.43 -25.33
N LEU A 453 -0.85 -13.96 -24.57
CA LEU A 453 -0.66 -13.38 -23.24
C LEU A 453 -0.66 -14.46 -22.14
N MET A 454 0.37 -14.43 -21.31
CA MET A 454 0.36 -15.06 -19.99
C MET A 454 -0.17 -14.07 -18.96
N LEU A 455 -1.01 -14.57 -18.07
CA LEU A 455 -1.35 -13.94 -16.79
C LEU A 455 -1.06 -14.97 -15.70
N ARG A 456 -0.46 -14.54 -14.60
CA ARG A 456 -0.23 -15.35 -13.40
C ARG A 456 -0.54 -14.56 -12.14
N THR A 457 -0.93 -15.24 -11.07
CA THR A 457 -1.03 -14.64 -9.74
C THR A 457 -0.05 -15.26 -8.75
N LEU A 458 0.25 -14.54 -7.68
CA LEU A 458 1.00 -15.01 -6.52
C LEU A 458 0.36 -14.40 -5.26
N GLN A 459 0.02 -15.23 -4.29
CA GLN A 459 -0.40 -14.80 -2.95
C GLN A 459 0.63 -15.29 -1.94
N TYR A 460 1.12 -14.39 -1.09
CA TYR A 460 2.24 -14.65 -0.19
C TYR A 460 1.88 -14.27 1.25
N GLN A 461 1.54 -15.27 2.05
CA GLN A 461 0.97 -15.12 3.40
C GLN A 461 2.03 -15.02 4.51
N ALA A 462 3.27 -15.45 4.24
CA ALA A 462 4.32 -15.50 5.27
C ALA A 462 4.86 -14.10 5.66
N MET A 463 4.49 -13.06 4.90
CA MET A 463 4.79 -11.64 5.12
C MET A 463 3.54 -10.82 4.80
N ASN A 464 3.31 -9.71 5.52
CA ASN A 464 2.18 -8.81 5.27
C ASN A 464 2.46 -7.39 5.77
N ARG A 465 1.49 -6.48 5.64
CA ARG A 465 1.62 -5.07 6.01
C ARG A 465 1.97 -4.85 7.48
N LYS A 466 1.48 -5.69 8.40
CA LYS A 466 1.74 -5.58 9.85
C LYS A 466 3.19 -5.94 10.17
N TYR A 467 3.62 -7.13 9.73
CA TYR A 467 5.00 -7.61 9.88
C TYR A 467 6.04 -6.60 9.35
N LEU A 468 5.80 -6.03 8.15
CA LEU A 468 6.75 -5.09 7.57
C LEU A 468 6.82 -3.75 8.33
N LYS A 469 5.69 -3.26 8.85
CA LYS A 469 5.67 -2.09 9.75
C LYS A 469 6.40 -2.37 11.07
N GLU A 470 6.21 -3.54 11.68
CA GLU A 470 6.91 -3.96 12.89
C GLU A 470 8.43 -4.04 12.71
N LYS A 471 8.90 -4.31 11.48
CA LYS A 471 10.33 -4.28 11.11
C LYS A 471 10.82 -2.92 10.59
N ASN A 472 10.00 -1.87 10.66
CA ASN A 472 10.30 -0.52 10.15
C ASN A 472 10.65 -0.47 8.64
N LEU A 473 10.10 -1.41 7.86
CA LEU A 473 10.28 -1.49 6.41
C LEU A 473 9.03 -0.97 5.70
N SER A 474 9.23 -0.16 4.66
CA SER A 474 8.14 0.32 3.80
C SER A 474 7.59 -0.87 3.00
N PRO A 475 6.32 -1.27 3.16
CA PRO A 475 5.81 -2.49 2.53
C PRO A 475 5.92 -2.45 1.00
N ASP A 476 5.65 -1.28 0.42
CA ASP A 476 5.73 -1.01 -1.02
C ASP A 476 7.16 -1.15 -1.56
N ALA A 477 8.15 -0.63 -0.83
CA ALA A 477 9.56 -0.79 -1.19
C ALA A 477 10.01 -2.26 -1.18
N ILE A 478 9.42 -3.10 -0.32
CA ILE A 478 9.72 -4.54 -0.29
C ILE A 478 9.10 -5.27 -1.49
N MET A 479 7.88 -4.90 -1.92
CA MET A 479 7.30 -5.42 -3.17
C MET A 479 8.22 -5.12 -4.36
N GLN A 480 8.67 -3.87 -4.48
CA GLN A 480 9.57 -3.45 -5.55
C GLN A 480 10.94 -4.11 -5.47
N THR A 481 11.52 -4.23 -4.27
CA THR A 481 12.80 -4.92 -4.08
C THR A 481 12.70 -6.39 -4.48
N ALA A 482 11.61 -7.08 -4.11
CA ALA A 482 11.36 -8.46 -4.53
C ALA A 482 11.22 -8.59 -6.06
N ILE A 483 10.58 -7.63 -6.74
CA ILE A 483 10.51 -7.55 -8.21
C ILE A 483 11.92 -7.42 -8.84
N GLN A 484 12.80 -6.58 -8.29
CA GLN A 484 14.18 -6.44 -8.79
C GLN A 484 14.99 -7.73 -8.61
N VAL A 485 14.93 -8.38 -7.44
CA VAL A 485 15.59 -9.67 -7.19
C VAL A 485 15.05 -10.75 -8.13
N ALA A 486 13.73 -10.82 -8.31
CA ALA A 486 13.09 -11.84 -9.14
C ALA A 486 13.50 -11.74 -10.62
N PHE A 487 13.55 -10.53 -11.16
CA PHE A 487 14.01 -10.29 -12.53
C PHE A 487 15.50 -10.60 -12.70
N TYR A 488 16.35 -10.09 -11.80
CA TYR A 488 17.80 -10.32 -11.89
C TYR A 488 18.15 -11.82 -11.76
N ARG A 489 17.49 -12.56 -10.87
CA ARG A 489 17.69 -14.02 -10.71
C ARG A 489 17.40 -14.81 -12.00
N LEU A 490 16.47 -14.34 -12.84
CA LEU A 490 16.08 -15.01 -14.09
C LEU A 490 16.87 -14.53 -15.32
N HIS A 491 17.43 -13.33 -15.29
CA HIS A 491 17.91 -12.63 -16.49
C HIS A 491 19.29 -11.97 -16.34
N SER A 492 19.89 -12.00 -15.15
CA SER A 492 21.22 -11.45 -14.81
C SER A 492 21.46 -10.01 -15.28
N LYS A 493 20.39 -9.20 -15.28
CA LYS A 493 20.38 -7.80 -15.76
C LYS A 493 19.47 -6.95 -14.88
N PHE A 494 19.87 -5.71 -14.66
CA PHE A 494 18.99 -4.64 -14.20
C PHE A 494 18.34 -3.97 -15.41
N VAL A 495 17.11 -3.47 -15.24
CA VAL A 495 16.30 -2.93 -16.34
C VAL A 495 15.47 -1.70 -15.93
N PRO A 496 15.09 -0.84 -16.89
CA PRO A 496 14.17 0.27 -16.64
C PRO A 496 12.87 -0.21 -15.99
N THR A 497 12.64 0.25 -14.76
CA THR A 497 11.45 -0.06 -13.97
C THR A 497 10.61 1.20 -13.77
N TYR A 498 9.29 1.07 -13.94
CA TYR A 498 8.29 2.11 -13.69
C TYR A 498 7.40 1.72 -12.51
N GLU A 499 7.08 2.69 -11.66
CA GLU A 499 5.95 2.64 -10.74
C GLU A 499 5.13 3.94 -10.85
N SER A 500 3.80 3.81 -10.84
CA SER A 500 2.87 4.93 -10.95
C SER A 500 2.63 5.64 -9.60
N CYS A 501 3.03 6.91 -9.50
CA CYS A 501 2.78 7.73 -8.31
C CYS A 501 1.77 8.85 -8.62
N SER A 502 0.78 9.07 -7.75
CA SER A 502 -0.24 10.12 -7.95
C SER A 502 0.27 11.50 -7.59
N THR A 503 -0.03 12.49 -8.44
CA THR A 503 0.20 13.93 -8.17
C THR A 503 -1.11 14.69 -7.96
N ALA A 504 -2.22 13.98 -7.71
CA ALA A 504 -3.56 14.58 -7.59
C ALA A 504 -3.72 15.58 -6.43
N ALA A 505 -2.77 15.68 -5.50
CA ALA A 505 -2.74 16.75 -4.48
C ALA A 505 -2.51 18.17 -5.07
N PHE A 506 -2.26 18.28 -6.38
CA PHE A 506 -2.11 19.51 -7.14
C PHE A 506 -3.19 19.69 -8.20
N LYS A 507 -3.51 20.95 -8.53
CA LYS A 507 -4.48 21.34 -9.57
C LYS A 507 -4.11 20.73 -10.92
N HIS A 508 -5.04 19.96 -11.48
CA HIS A 508 -4.90 19.10 -12.66
C HIS A 508 -3.65 18.20 -12.60
N GLY A 509 -3.35 17.68 -11.41
CA GLY A 509 -2.35 16.64 -11.21
C GLY A 509 -2.74 15.34 -11.90
N ARG A 510 -1.75 14.66 -12.50
CA ARG A 510 -1.88 13.33 -13.12
C ARG A 510 -1.01 12.34 -12.35
N THR A 511 -0.14 11.61 -13.02
CA THR A 511 0.88 10.76 -12.39
C THR A 511 2.29 11.29 -12.62
N GLU A 512 3.22 10.91 -11.75
CA GLU A 512 4.67 10.97 -11.95
C GLU A 512 5.24 9.54 -11.84
N ALA A 513 6.40 9.28 -12.44
CA ALA A 513 7.08 8.00 -12.31
C ALA A 513 7.92 7.98 -11.03
N VAL A 514 7.82 6.88 -10.29
CA VAL A 514 8.89 6.41 -9.41
C VAL A 514 9.76 5.44 -10.22
N ARG A 515 11.07 5.42 -9.93
CA ARG A 515 12.06 4.52 -10.52
C ARG A 515 12.59 3.58 -9.42
N PRO A 516 11.98 2.38 -9.24
CA PRO A 516 12.36 1.48 -8.14
C PRO A 516 13.73 0.80 -8.34
N ALA A 517 14.14 0.61 -9.59
CA ALA A 517 15.52 0.26 -9.93
C ALA A 517 16.45 1.42 -9.51
N THR A 518 17.32 1.16 -8.54
CA THR A 518 18.23 2.11 -7.89
C THR A 518 19.56 1.43 -7.55
N MET A 519 20.62 2.19 -7.28
CA MET A 519 21.88 1.59 -6.83
C MET A 519 21.72 0.80 -5.52
N ALA A 520 20.90 1.28 -4.58
CA ALA A 520 20.57 0.55 -3.36
C ALA A 520 19.90 -0.81 -3.65
N SER A 521 18.94 -0.88 -4.59
CA SER A 521 18.35 -2.16 -4.98
C SER A 521 19.36 -3.07 -5.69
N ASN A 522 20.24 -2.52 -6.52
CA ASN A 522 21.27 -3.30 -7.21
C ASN A 522 22.27 -3.92 -6.23
N GLU A 523 22.77 -3.13 -5.27
CA GLU A 523 23.68 -3.57 -4.22
C GLU A 523 23.02 -4.66 -3.35
N PHE A 524 21.74 -4.49 -2.98
CA PHE A 524 21.00 -5.54 -2.26
C PHE A 524 20.84 -6.82 -3.09
N VAL A 525 20.45 -6.72 -4.37
CA VAL A 525 20.27 -7.85 -5.27
C VAL A 525 21.59 -8.62 -5.46
N GLN A 526 22.70 -7.91 -5.68
CA GLN A 526 24.03 -8.50 -5.84
C GLN A 526 24.52 -9.17 -4.55
N ALA A 527 24.35 -8.53 -3.39
CA ALA A 527 24.71 -9.14 -2.10
C ALA A 527 23.84 -10.36 -1.76
N LEU A 528 22.56 -10.37 -2.16
CA LEU A 528 21.62 -11.46 -1.87
C LEU A 528 21.88 -12.70 -2.72
N LEU A 529 22.25 -12.49 -3.99
CA LEU A 529 22.47 -13.56 -4.98
C LEU A 529 23.96 -13.92 -5.16
N GLY A 530 24.86 -13.22 -4.46
CA GLY A 530 26.29 -13.54 -4.39
C GLY A 530 26.61 -14.80 -3.57
N SER A 531 27.86 -15.24 -3.66
CA SER A 531 28.38 -16.44 -2.98
C SER A 531 28.44 -16.31 -1.45
N GLU A 532 28.76 -15.13 -0.93
CA GLU A 532 28.89 -14.87 0.50
C GLU A 532 27.72 -14.02 1.04
N ARG A 533 26.89 -14.62 1.89
CA ARG A 533 25.67 -13.98 2.43
C ARG A 533 25.92 -13.39 3.83
N ASN A 534 26.43 -12.15 3.88
CA ASN A 534 26.53 -11.39 5.12
C ASN A 534 25.15 -10.81 5.53
N PHE A 535 24.47 -11.48 6.47
CA PHE A 535 23.13 -11.10 6.93
C PHE A 535 23.03 -9.69 7.55
N ALA A 536 24.08 -9.20 8.22
CA ALA A 536 24.08 -7.86 8.81
C ALA A 536 24.14 -6.79 7.71
N GLN A 537 24.99 -7.00 6.70
CA GLN A 537 25.08 -6.14 5.52
C GLN A 537 23.77 -6.17 4.70
N LEU A 538 23.19 -7.36 4.49
CA LEU A 538 21.93 -7.53 3.77
C LEU A 538 20.76 -6.79 4.43
N ARG A 539 20.69 -6.77 5.77
CA ARG A 539 19.73 -5.95 6.51
C ARG A 539 19.94 -4.45 6.26
N ILE A 540 21.18 -3.96 6.33
CA ILE A 540 21.50 -2.55 6.08
C ILE A 540 21.11 -2.13 4.65
N LEU A 541 21.40 -2.99 3.66
CA LEU A 541 21.04 -2.77 2.26
C LEU A 541 19.52 -2.79 2.03
N LEU A 542 18.79 -3.69 2.69
CA LEU A 542 17.31 -3.73 2.62
C LEU A 542 16.68 -2.49 3.29
N GLU A 543 17.22 -2.05 4.42
CA GLU A 543 16.83 -0.79 5.05
C GLU A 543 17.15 0.42 4.15
N ALA A 544 18.25 0.39 3.40
CA ALA A 544 18.59 1.42 2.42
C ALA A 544 17.62 1.43 1.22
N CYS A 545 17.22 0.26 0.70
CA CYS A 545 16.15 0.13 -0.31
C CYS A 545 14.83 0.75 0.19
N SER A 546 14.41 0.38 1.41
CA SER A 546 13.22 0.92 2.07
C SER A 546 13.26 2.46 2.18
N LYS A 547 14.39 3.02 2.64
CA LYS A 547 14.59 4.48 2.81
C LYS A 547 14.62 5.20 1.45
N GLN A 548 15.36 4.69 0.48
CA GLN A 548 15.53 5.30 -0.85
C GLN A 548 14.22 5.27 -1.66
N HIS A 549 13.51 4.14 -1.70
CA HIS A 549 12.24 4.04 -2.41
C HIS A 549 11.18 4.97 -1.81
N SER A 550 11.05 4.99 -0.47
CA SER A 550 10.13 5.89 0.22
C SER A 550 10.44 7.37 -0.01
N LEU A 551 11.73 7.73 -0.19
CA LEU A 551 12.15 9.07 -0.59
C LEU A 551 11.73 9.38 -2.04
N LEU A 552 11.88 8.44 -2.97
CA LEU A 552 11.45 8.61 -4.36
C LEU A 552 9.93 8.77 -4.48
N VAL A 553 9.14 7.94 -3.78
CA VAL A 553 7.67 8.08 -3.69
C VAL A 553 7.28 9.46 -3.15
N LYS A 554 7.92 9.92 -2.06
CA LYS A 554 7.70 11.27 -1.49
C LYS A 554 8.09 12.39 -2.47
N GLN A 555 9.11 12.19 -3.33
CA GLN A 555 9.49 13.16 -4.35
C GLN A 555 8.50 13.17 -5.53
N ALA A 556 8.12 12.02 -6.05
CA ALA A 556 7.18 11.89 -7.16
C ALA A 556 5.80 12.45 -6.81
N ALA A 557 5.25 12.10 -5.64
CA ALA A 557 3.97 12.63 -5.14
C ALA A 557 3.99 14.17 -4.98
N MET A 558 5.16 14.76 -4.73
CA MET A 558 5.37 16.22 -4.63
C MET A 558 5.70 16.90 -5.97
N GLY A 559 5.60 16.19 -7.10
CA GLY A 559 5.94 16.72 -8.43
C GLY A 559 7.43 17.00 -8.62
N LYS A 560 8.32 16.25 -7.93
CA LYS A 560 9.79 16.38 -7.98
C LYS A 560 10.49 15.22 -8.70
N GLY A 561 9.76 14.39 -9.44
CA GLY A 561 10.35 13.43 -10.36
C GLY A 561 11.02 14.12 -11.56
N PHE A 562 11.57 13.32 -12.48
CA PHE A 562 12.21 13.82 -13.69
C PHE A 562 11.42 13.49 -14.97
N ASP A 563 10.73 12.35 -15.01
CA ASP A 563 10.09 11.81 -16.21
C ASP A 563 9.05 12.76 -16.80
N ARG A 564 8.10 13.28 -16.00
CA ARG A 564 7.13 14.26 -16.55
C ARG A 564 7.76 15.58 -16.98
N HIS A 565 8.86 16.02 -16.35
CA HIS A 565 9.52 17.26 -16.73
C HIS A 565 10.30 17.11 -18.04
N LEU A 566 11.07 16.02 -18.21
CA LEU A 566 11.74 15.71 -19.48
C LEU A 566 10.73 15.50 -20.61
N PHE A 567 9.65 14.74 -20.37
CA PHE A 567 8.57 14.54 -21.34
C PHE A 567 7.92 15.86 -21.77
N ALA A 568 7.60 16.76 -20.84
CA ALA A 568 7.02 18.06 -21.17
C ALA A 568 7.95 18.94 -22.03
N MET A 569 9.26 18.93 -21.75
CA MET A 569 10.25 19.63 -22.59
C MET A 569 10.41 18.98 -23.98
N LYS A 570 10.34 17.64 -24.07
CA LYS A 570 10.35 16.92 -25.36
C LYS A 570 9.14 17.30 -26.22
N VAL A 571 7.93 17.21 -25.66
CA VAL A 571 6.68 17.57 -26.35
C VAL A 571 6.65 19.05 -26.73
N LEU A 572 7.26 19.93 -25.94
CA LEU A 572 7.41 21.35 -26.28
C LEU A 572 8.31 21.56 -27.51
N ALA A 573 9.42 20.84 -27.63
CA ALA A 573 10.27 20.87 -28.82
C ALA A 573 9.55 20.32 -30.06
N GLU A 574 8.93 19.14 -29.94
CA GLU A 574 8.15 18.49 -31.01
C GLU A 574 7.05 19.42 -31.56
N ARG A 575 6.30 20.09 -30.67
CA ARG A 575 5.21 21.01 -31.04
C ARG A 575 5.66 22.30 -31.71
N ARG A 576 6.94 22.68 -31.57
CA ARG A 576 7.54 23.83 -32.24
C ARG A 576 8.10 23.49 -33.63
N GLY A 577 8.25 22.20 -33.95
CA GLY A 577 9.06 21.76 -35.09
C GLY A 577 10.57 21.96 -34.89
N ASP A 578 11.01 22.18 -33.63
CA ASP A 578 12.44 22.25 -33.31
C ASP A 578 13.07 20.85 -33.53
N ARG A 579 14.33 20.77 -33.99
CA ARG A 579 15.10 19.50 -33.88
C ARG A 579 15.12 19.07 -32.42
N LEU A 580 14.77 17.80 -32.16
CA LEU A 580 14.86 17.22 -30.83
C LEU A 580 16.30 17.35 -30.30
N PRO A 581 16.48 17.82 -29.05
CA PRO A 581 17.74 17.71 -28.33
C PRO A 581 18.30 16.30 -28.36
N ASP A 582 19.62 16.16 -28.51
CA ASP A 582 20.26 14.85 -28.69
C ASP A 582 20.04 13.91 -27.50
N LEU A 583 19.89 14.45 -26.28
CA LEU A 583 19.42 13.71 -25.09
C LEU A 583 18.11 12.93 -25.33
N PHE A 584 17.17 13.44 -26.13
CA PHE A 584 15.90 12.76 -26.42
C PHE A 584 15.96 11.84 -27.65
N ILE A 585 17.03 11.95 -28.44
CA ILE A 585 17.31 11.07 -29.59
C ILE A 585 18.14 9.86 -29.14
N ASP A 586 18.98 10.00 -28.12
CA ASP A 586 19.94 9.01 -27.64
C ASP A 586 19.33 7.65 -27.26
N ASP A 587 20.11 6.57 -27.48
CA ASP A 587 19.73 5.19 -27.16
C ASP A 587 19.48 5.00 -25.65
N THR A 588 20.22 5.72 -24.79
CA THR A 588 20.06 5.65 -23.33
C THR A 588 18.71 6.20 -22.90
N TYR A 589 18.26 7.31 -23.49
CA TYR A 589 16.94 7.88 -23.20
C TYR A 589 15.81 7.02 -23.74
N ARG A 590 15.96 6.46 -24.95
CA ARG A 590 15.00 5.49 -25.50
C ARG A 590 14.91 4.25 -24.61
N THR A 591 16.03 3.68 -24.19
CA THR A 591 16.09 2.57 -23.22
C THR A 591 15.45 2.95 -21.89
N ALA A 592 15.76 4.12 -21.33
CA ALA A 592 15.20 4.56 -20.04
C ALA A 592 13.67 4.71 -20.03
N ASN A 593 13.04 4.86 -21.20
CA ASN A 593 11.57 4.89 -21.37
C ASN A 593 10.99 3.54 -21.86
N HIS A 594 11.82 2.55 -22.14
CA HIS A 594 11.42 1.18 -22.48
C HIS A 594 11.24 0.36 -21.19
N PHE A 595 10.08 0.51 -20.56
CA PHE A 595 9.81 -0.03 -19.22
C PHE A 595 9.59 -1.56 -19.21
N THR A 596 10.68 -2.33 -19.23
CA THR A 596 10.67 -3.81 -19.13
C THR A 596 9.96 -4.31 -17.86
N LEU A 597 9.97 -3.53 -16.78
CA LEU A 597 9.17 -3.77 -15.58
C LEU A 597 8.22 -2.59 -15.36
N SER A 598 6.95 -2.74 -15.70
CA SER A 598 5.91 -1.75 -15.40
C SER A 598 5.05 -2.22 -14.25
N THR A 599 5.00 -1.42 -13.18
CA THR A 599 4.40 -1.82 -11.89
C THR A 599 3.35 -0.81 -11.42
N SER A 600 2.35 -1.28 -10.68
CA SER A 600 1.44 -0.41 -9.94
C SER A 600 0.85 -1.11 -8.71
N SER A 601 0.85 -0.40 -7.58
CA SER A 601 0.03 -0.77 -6.44
C SER A 601 -1.45 -0.57 -6.79
N LEU A 602 -2.26 -1.61 -6.61
CA LEU A 602 -3.70 -1.68 -6.93
C LEU A 602 -4.49 -2.17 -5.72
N PHE A 603 -4.23 -1.57 -4.56
CA PHE A 603 -4.83 -1.96 -3.28
C PHE A 603 -6.07 -1.11 -2.90
N SER A 604 -7.13 -1.79 -2.49
CA SER A 604 -8.20 -1.28 -1.63
C SER A 604 -8.83 -2.46 -0.88
N ASP A 605 -9.44 -2.25 0.29
CA ASP A 605 -10.05 -3.33 1.08
C ASP A 605 -11.20 -4.04 0.35
N VAL A 606 -11.81 -3.41 -0.67
CA VAL A 606 -12.86 -3.98 -1.53
C VAL A 606 -12.35 -4.59 -2.84
N ILE A 607 -11.05 -4.50 -3.15
CA ILE A 607 -10.45 -5.08 -4.36
C ILE A 607 -9.89 -6.47 -4.03
N LEU A 608 -10.18 -7.45 -4.87
CA LEU A 608 -9.65 -8.82 -4.79
C LEU A 608 -8.32 -8.93 -5.56
N LEU A 609 -8.33 -8.52 -6.82
CA LEU A 609 -7.16 -8.45 -7.70
C LEU A 609 -7.31 -7.31 -8.71
N GLY A 610 -6.22 -6.92 -9.37
CA GLY A 610 -6.20 -5.91 -10.42
C GLY A 610 -4.95 -6.04 -11.27
N GLY A 611 -5.02 -5.58 -12.52
CA GLY A 611 -3.95 -5.80 -13.49
C GLY A 611 -4.04 -4.97 -14.75
N PHE A 612 -3.02 -5.12 -15.60
CA PHE A 612 -2.84 -4.45 -16.88
C PHE A 612 -1.86 -5.27 -17.73
N GLY A 613 -1.82 -5.07 -19.05
CA GLY A 613 -0.87 -5.74 -19.92
C GLY A 613 0.56 -5.17 -19.86
N PRO A 614 1.56 -5.83 -20.44
CA PRO A 614 2.90 -5.28 -20.55
C PRO A 614 2.92 -4.04 -21.45
N VAL A 615 3.52 -2.95 -20.97
CA VAL A 615 3.65 -1.70 -21.75
C VAL A 615 4.70 -1.77 -22.86
N VAL A 616 5.55 -2.81 -22.85
CA VAL A 616 6.50 -3.17 -23.91
C VAL A 616 6.46 -4.68 -24.13
N HIS A 617 6.66 -5.13 -25.38
CA HIS A 617 6.40 -6.53 -25.79
C HIS A 617 7.30 -7.57 -25.09
N ASP A 618 8.52 -7.20 -24.68
CA ASP A 618 9.43 -8.05 -23.92
C ASP A 618 9.39 -7.82 -22.40
N GLY A 619 8.44 -7.03 -21.90
CA GLY A 619 8.35 -6.65 -20.49
C GLY A 619 7.29 -7.42 -19.70
N TYR A 620 7.08 -6.98 -18.46
CA TYR A 620 6.04 -7.46 -17.56
C TYR A 620 5.11 -6.31 -17.15
N GLY A 621 3.81 -6.57 -17.10
CA GLY A 621 2.84 -5.75 -16.38
C GLY A 621 2.59 -6.36 -14.99
N ILE A 622 2.84 -5.60 -13.92
CA ILE A 622 2.80 -6.11 -12.54
C ILE A 622 1.83 -5.25 -11.71
N GLY A 623 0.61 -5.74 -11.53
CA GLY A 623 -0.30 -5.25 -10.49
C GLY A 623 0.06 -5.89 -9.15
N TYR A 624 0.04 -5.14 -8.05
CA TYR A 624 0.30 -5.70 -6.73
C TYR A 624 -0.58 -5.11 -5.62
N SER A 625 -0.82 -5.91 -4.58
CA SER A 625 -1.64 -5.55 -3.42
C SER A 625 -0.92 -5.91 -2.11
N ILE A 626 -1.16 -5.10 -1.08
CA ILE A 626 -0.48 -5.22 0.22
C ILE A 626 -1.56 -5.16 1.31
N THR A 627 -2.03 -6.31 1.79
CA THR A 627 -3.07 -6.39 2.83
C THR A 627 -2.47 -6.58 4.22
N ASP A 628 -3.32 -6.47 5.25
CA ASP A 628 -2.97 -6.77 6.63
C ASP A 628 -2.86 -8.28 6.93
N GLU A 629 -3.13 -9.13 5.92
CA GLU A 629 -3.09 -10.60 5.96
C GLU A 629 -1.94 -11.15 5.12
N GLN A 630 -1.77 -10.66 3.88
CA GLN A 630 -0.83 -11.18 2.88
C GLN A 630 -0.36 -10.11 1.87
N LEU A 631 0.69 -10.45 1.11
CA LEU A 631 1.12 -9.73 -0.10
C LEU A 631 0.57 -10.43 -1.34
N GLY A 632 0.19 -9.68 -2.38
CA GLY A 632 -0.37 -10.23 -3.62
C GLY A 632 0.24 -9.60 -4.87
N PHE A 633 0.43 -10.40 -5.91
CA PHE A 633 0.90 -9.97 -7.24
C PHE A 633 0.03 -10.58 -8.34
N LEU A 634 -0.14 -9.82 -9.42
CA LEU A 634 -0.66 -10.27 -10.70
C LEU A 634 0.33 -9.84 -11.78
N VAL A 635 0.85 -10.81 -12.51
CA VAL A 635 1.94 -10.65 -13.49
C VAL A 635 1.44 -11.03 -14.88
N THR A 636 1.51 -10.10 -15.83
CA THR A 636 1.24 -10.32 -17.25
C THR A 636 2.54 -10.28 -18.06
N THR A 637 2.65 -11.12 -19.09
CA THR A 637 3.73 -11.04 -20.11
C THR A 637 3.39 -11.83 -21.37
N TYR A 638 4.13 -11.63 -22.46
CA TYR A 638 3.91 -12.33 -23.73
C TYR A 638 4.75 -13.62 -23.82
N ARG A 639 4.10 -14.75 -24.11
CA ARG A 639 4.68 -16.12 -24.09
C ARG A 639 5.98 -16.27 -24.88
N LEU A 640 6.08 -15.61 -26.03
CA LEU A 640 7.23 -15.70 -26.94
C LEU A 640 8.43 -14.84 -26.52
N LYS A 641 8.33 -14.08 -25.42
CA LYS A 641 9.39 -13.18 -24.93
C LYS A 641 9.81 -13.46 -23.49
N ARG A 642 8.87 -13.87 -22.62
CA ARG A 642 9.08 -14.11 -21.19
C ARG A 642 8.11 -15.19 -20.68
N ASN A 643 8.31 -15.62 -19.44
CA ASN A 643 7.45 -16.60 -18.77
C ASN A 643 6.96 -16.07 -17.41
N ALA A 644 5.64 -15.83 -17.29
CA ALA A 644 5.05 -15.32 -16.04
C ALA A 644 5.11 -16.34 -14.88
N GLN A 645 5.09 -17.65 -15.16
CA GLN A 645 5.16 -18.68 -14.11
C GLN A 645 6.54 -18.68 -13.45
N GLN A 646 7.60 -18.66 -14.27
CA GLN A 646 8.98 -18.54 -13.79
C GLN A 646 9.17 -17.23 -13.01
N PHE A 647 8.56 -16.13 -13.46
CA PHE A 647 8.60 -14.86 -12.74
C PHE A 647 7.90 -14.93 -11.37
N CYS A 648 6.69 -15.52 -11.27
CA CYS A 648 6.02 -15.72 -9.98
C CYS A 648 6.81 -16.62 -9.03
N THR A 649 7.38 -17.73 -9.49
CA THR A 649 8.25 -18.58 -8.66
C THR A 649 9.52 -17.84 -8.22
N SER A 650 10.09 -16.98 -9.07
CA SER A 650 11.24 -16.14 -8.72
C SER A 650 10.86 -15.01 -7.74
N LEU A 651 9.65 -14.44 -7.83
CA LEU A 651 9.09 -13.51 -6.86
C LEU A 651 8.90 -14.17 -5.50
N GLU A 652 8.27 -15.34 -5.45
CA GLU A 652 8.06 -16.09 -4.21
C GLU A 652 9.38 -16.44 -3.54
N GLN A 653 10.36 -16.96 -4.29
CA GLN A 653 11.69 -17.22 -3.76
C GLN A 653 12.40 -15.93 -3.30
N SER A 654 12.15 -14.78 -3.95
CA SER A 654 12.71 -13.50 -3.52
C SER A 654 12.07 -12.95 -2.25
N LEU A 655 10.76 -13.15 -2.06
CA LEU A 655 10.08 -12.86 -0.81
C LEU A 655 10.55 -13.79 0.31
N ASN A 656 10.76 -15.08 0.03
CA ASN A 656 11.35 -16.05 0.97
C ASN A 656 12.80 -15.71 1.34
N ASP A 657 13.64 -15.29 0.39
CA ASP A 657 15.00 -14.82 0.64
C ASP A 657 15.02 -13.50 1.47
N ILE A 658 14.00 -12.64 1.35
CA ILE A 658 13.82 -11.43 2.17
C ILE A 658 13.16 -11.74 3.54
N LEU A 659 12.39 -12.83 3.67
CA LEU A 659 11.70 -13.25 4.90
C LEU A 659 12.67 -13.83 5.94
N TRP A 660 13.50 -12.98 6.51
CA TRP A 660 14.48 -13.38 7.51
C TRP A 660 13.89 -13.64 8.89
N ARG A 661 13.23 -14.78 9.06
CA ARG A 661 13.01 -15.37 10.40
C ARG A 661 14.34 -15.62 11.12
N LYS A 662 15.41 -16.01 10.40
CA LYS A 662 16.69 -16.44 11.01
C LYS A 662 17.52 -15.31 11.64
N CYS A 663 17.60 -14.13 11.03
CA CYS A 663 18.46 -13.05 11.53
C CYS A 663 17.93 -12.45 12.83
N TRP A 664 16.63 -12.13 12.88
CA TRP A 664 15.98 -11.63 14.08
C TRP A 664 15.89 -12.69 15.19
N LEU A 665 15.83 -13.98 14.86
CA LEU A 665 15.96 -15.05 15.85
C LEU A 665 17.35 -15.10 16.48
N LEU A 666 18.42 -14.82 15.74
CA LEU A 666 19.75 -14.70 16.34
C LEU A 666 19.86 -13.44 17.21
N ASP A 667 19.38 -12.27 16.75
CA ASP A 667 19.37 -11.06 17.58
C ASP A 667 18.54 -11.25 18.86
N GLU A 668 17.32 -11.79 18.77
CA GLU A 668 16.48 -12.08 19.95
C GLU A 668 17.07 -13.17 20.84
N LEU A 669 17.62 -14.25 20.29
CA LEU A 669 18.22 -15.32 21.08
C LEU A 669 19.50 -14.82 21.76
N TYR A 670 20.30 -13.97 21.12
CA TYR A 670 21.50 -13.37 21.73
C TYR A 670 21.12 -12.35 22.80
N LEU A 671 20.06 -11.56 22.61
CA LEU A 671 19.52 -10.65 23.64
C LEU A 671 18.89 -11.42 24.81
N LYS A 672 18.16 -12.51 24.56
CA LYS A 672 17.57 -13.37 25.59
C LYS A 672 18.63 -14.17 26.35
N ILE A 673 19.63 -14.73 25.66
CA ILE A 673 20.80 -15.35 26.28
C ILE A 673 21.58 -14.31 27.09
N ALA A 674 21.81 -13.10 26.57
CA ALA A 674 22.47 -12.04 27.32
C ALA A 674 21.67 -11.67 28.58
N ALA A 675 20.35 -11.49 28.50
CA ALA A 675 19.50 -11.24 29.67
C ALA A 675 19.58 -12.38 30.70
N CYS A 676 19.38 -13.64 30.27
CA CYS A 676 19.44 -14.81 31.13
C CYS A 676 20.86 -15.17 31.64
N LEU A 677 21.92 -14.56 31.08
CA LEU A 677 23.28 -14.61 31.63
C LEU A 677 23.59 -13.42 32.56
N ILE A 678 22.94 -12.27 32.37
CA ILE A 678 23.09 -11.09 33.21
C ILE A 678 22.35 -11.27 34.55
N GLU A 679 21.15 -11.85 34.56
CA GLU A 679 20.36 -12.02 35.79
C GLU A 679 21.03 -12.90 36.87
N PRO A 680 21.75 -14.00 36.55
CA PRO A 680 22.43 -14.82 37.56
C PRO A 680 23.84 -14.36 37.95
N MET A 681 24.53 -13.56 37.12
CA MET A 681 25.99 -13.36 37.22
C MET A 681 26.40 -12.04 37.91
N GLN A 682 26.00 -11.88 39.17
CA GLN A 682 26.51 -10.79 40.02
C GLN A 682 27.89 -11.11 40.63
N SER A 683 28.94 -11.18 39.81
CA SER A 683 30.33 -11.17 40.29
C SER A 683 31.22 -10.19 39.53
N VAL A 684 32.20 -9.59 40.24
CA VAL A 684 33.05 -8.51 39.73
C VAL A 684 34.02 -9.00 38.64
N GLU A 685 34.43 -10.26 38.70
CA GLU A 685 35.37 -10.87 37.74
C GLU A 685 34.75 -11.06 36.36
N THR A 686 33.46 -11.44 36.31
CA THR A 686 32.72 -11.63 35.05
C THR A 686 32.58 -10.31 34.28
N ALA A 687 32.45 -9.18 34.98
CA ALA A 687 32.44 -7.85 34.38
C ALA A 687 33.77 -7.49 33.70
N HIS A 688 34.90 -8.07 34.13
CA HIS A 688 36.20 -7.90 33.49
C HIS A 688 36.27 -8.70 32.17
N LEU A 689 35.78 -9.94 32.19
CA LEU A 689 35.68 -10.82 31.03
C LEU A 689 34.77 -10.24 29.94
N LEU A 690 33.61 -9.69 30.32
CA LEU A 690 32.72 -8.97 29.39
C LEU A 690 33.43 -7.76 28.74
N LYS A 691 34.25 -7.04 29.51
CA LYS A 691 35.04 -5.89 29.03
C LYS A 691 36.09 -6.32 27.99
N MET A 692 36.80 -7.42 28.24
CA MET A 692 37.76 -7.99 27.29
C MET A 692 37.08 -8.46 25.99
N MET A 693 35.94 -9.13 26.08
CA MET A 693 35.17 -9.58 24.92
C MET A 693 34.61 -8.40 24.10
N MET A 694 34.20 -7.31 24.75
CA MET A 694 33.79 -6.08 24.05
C MET A 694 34.99 -5.34 23.42
N GLN A 695 36.16 -5.36 24.03
CA GLN A 695 37.37 -4.71 23.49
C GLN A 695 37.89 -5.35 22.19
N GLN A 696 37.58 -6.63 21.93
CA GLN A 696 37.90 -7.28 20.64
C GLN A 696 36.93 -6.95 19.49
N LYS A 697 35.86 -6.16 19.72
CA LYS A 697 34.97 -5.63 18.68
C LYS A 697 34.94 -4.11 18.65
N THR A 698 36.02 -3.52 18.14
CA THR A 698 35.98 -2.14 17.64
C THR A 698 34.90 -1.99 16.55
N ILE A 699 34.31 -0.80 16.43
CA ILE A 699 33.20 -0.46 15.50
C ILE A 699 31.80 -0.90 15.99
N LEU A 700 31.43 -0.49 17.21
CA LEU A 700 30.07 -0.03 17.51
C LEU A 700 30.15 1.27 18.35
N LYS A 701 29.84 2.42 17.75
CA LYS A 701 29.58 3.66 18.50
C LYS A 701 28.11 3.67 18.95
N PRO A 702 27.81 3.84 20.25
CA PRO A 702 26.43 4.10 20.68
C PRO A 702 25.95 5.45 20.13
N LEU A 703 24.77 5.46 19.49
CA LEU A 703 24.06 6.69 19.18
C LEU A 703 23.42 7.22 20.47
N SER A 704 23.93 8.33 20.99
CA SER A 704 23.34 9.01 22.15
C SER A 704 22.12 9.83 21.73
N HIS A 705 20.95 9.44 22.22
CA HIS A 705 19.73 10.26 22.16
C HIS A 705 19.19 10.50 23.57
N HIS A 706 19.39 11.72 24.07
CA HIS A 706 18.80 12.21 25.31
C HIS A 706 17.36 12.67 25.08
N GLY A 707 16.44 11.72 24.93
CA GLY A 707 15.01 11.97 25.05
C GLY A 707 14.60 12.08 26.53
N LYS A 708 14.59 13.28 27.11
CA LYS A 708 13.89 13.51 28.38
C LYS A 708 12.40 13.27 28.15
N ASN A 709 11.75 12.44 28.96
CA ASN A 709 10.29 12.50 29.07
C ASN A 709 9.81 12.34 30.51
N ASN A 710 8.73 13.04 30.85
CA ASN A 710 8.33 13.30 32.23
C ASN A 710 7.31 12.28 32.74
N GLY A 711 7.31 12.05 34.05
CA GLY A 711 6.35 11.14 34.69
C GLY A 711 4.90 11.62 34.56
N ARG A 712 4.06 10.80 33.91
CA ARG A 712 2.62 10.76 34.13
C ARG A 712 2.19 9.29 34.21
N LEU A 713 1.63 8.88 35.34
CA LEU A 713 1.01 7.56 35.47
C LEU A 713 -0.16 7.46 34.49
N TRP A 714 -0.17 6.40 33.68
CA TRP A 714 -1.36 5.98 32.94
C TRP A 714 -1.86 4.66 33.54
N THR A 715 -3.01 4.72 34.20
CA THR A 715 -3.68 3.55 34.79
C THR A 715 -4.51 2.84 33.72
N PRO A 716 -4.32 1.53 33.47
CA PRO A 716 -5.20 0.78 32.58
C PRO A 716 -6.61 0.66 33.17
N LYS A 717 -7.59 1.33 32.56
CA LYS A 717 -9.01 1.03 32.81
C LYS A 717 -9.39 -0.28 32.09
N LYS A 718 -10.16 -1.12 32.78
CA LYS A 718 -10.65 -2.42 32.24
C LYS A 718 -11.34 -2.26 30.88
N ALA A 719 -10.91 -3.06 29.91
CA ALA A 719 -11.64 -3.37 28.68
C ALA A 719 -11.14 -4.69 28.05
N TRP A 720 -11.04 -5.76 28.84
CA TRP A 720 -10.84 -7.13 28.36
C TRP A 720 -11.96 -8.00 28.93
N ASN A 721 -13.02 -8.18 28.14
CA ASN A 721 -13.98 -9.26 28.34
C ASN A 721 -13.61 -10.39 27.38
N GLU A 722 -13.18 -11.51 27.96
CA GLU A 722 -13.59 -12.88 27.60
C GLU A 722 -14.14 -13.09 26.17
N SER A 723 -13.29 -13.53 25.24
CA SER A 723 -13.72 -14.32 24.07
C SER A 723 -12.57 -15.12 23.46
N LEU A 724 -12.14 -16.18 24.15
CA LEU A 724 -11.54 -17.40 23.54
C LEU A 724 -11.36 -18.54 24.57
N ALA A 725 -12.37 -18.73 25.43
CA ALA A 725 -12.51 -19.91 26.29
C ALA A 725 -13.62 -20.80 25.74
N SER A 726 -13.32 -21.53 24.65
CA SER A 726 -14.31 -22.34 23.94
C SER A 726 -14.58 -23.67 24.65
N GLN A 727 -15.69 -23.74 25.39
CA GLN A 727 -16.29 -24.99 25.84
C GLN A 727 -17.82 -24.88 25.79
N TYR A 728 -18.47 -25.82 25.11
CA TYR A 728 -19.60 -26.56 25.68
C TYR A 728 -19.64 -27.96 25.05
N TYR A 729 -19.79 -28.97 25.91
CA TYR A 729 -20.11 -30.34 25.52
C TYR A 729 -21.61 -30.57 25.74
N ILE A 730 -22.27 -31.25 24.81
CA ILE A 730 -23.42 -32.09 25.15
C ILE A 730 -23.21 -33.44 24.45
N THR A 731 -22.98 -34.46 25.26
CA THR A 731 -23.20 -35.87 24.92
C THR A 731 -23.95 -36.47 26.10
N GLU A 732 -24.93 -37.31 25.84
CA GLU A 732 -25.76 -37.90 26.90
C GLU A 732 -24.95 -38.84 27.81
N GLU A 733 -25.43 -38.97 29.05
CA GLU A 733 -25.05 -39.99 30.04
C GLU A 733 -23.55 -40.21 30.38
N GLY A 734 -23.04 -39.35 31.27
CA GLY A 734 -22.71 -39.87 32.61
C GLY A 734 -21.26 -40.28 32.95
N LYS A 735 -20.58 -39.34 33.62
CA LYS A 735 -19.36 -39.49 34.49
C LYS A 735 -18.00 -39.54 33.77
N SER A 736 -17.06 -38.78 34.32
CA SER A 736 -15.71 -38.56 33.77
C SER A 736 -14.62 -39.40 34.42
N MET A 737 -13.54 -39.68 33.68
CA MET A 737 -12.22 -39.20 34.15
C MET A 737 -11.20 -38.99 33.01
N ARG A 738 -10.10 -38.35 33.40
CA ARG A 738 -8.99 -37.80 32.58
C ARG A 738 -8.47 -38.70 31.45
N THR A 739 -8.04 -38.05 30.37
CA THR A 739 -7.24 -38.63 29.28
C THR A 739 -5.88 -39.15 29.77
N SER A 740 -5.61 -40.42 29.48
CA SER A 740 -4.26 -40.97 29.29
C SER A 740 -3.86 -40.84 27.82
N VAL A 741 -2.56 -40.71 27.54
CA VAL A 741 -2.04 -40.75 26.16
C VAL A 741 -1.68 -42.20 25.79
N THR A 742 -1.94 -42.54 24.53
CA THR A 742 -1.97 -43.89 23.97
C THR A 742 -0.65 -44.64 24.07
N THR A 743 -0.70 -45.91 24.49
CA THR A 743 0.37 -46.88 24.23
C THR A 743 0.37 -47.24 22.74
N VAL A 744 1.46 -47.01 22.03
CA VAL A 744 1.68 -47.56 20.68
C VAL A 744 2.92 -48.44 20.73
N GLN A 745 2.73 -49.76 20.66
CA GLN A 745 3.83 -50.70 20.50
C GLN A 745 4.30 -50.70 19.05
N ALA A 746 5.55 -50.28 18.84
CA ALA A 746 6.32 -50.62 17.65
C ALA A 746 7.66 -51.20 18.14
N THR A 747 8.04 -52.36 17.62
CA THR A 747 9.16 -53.18 18.12
C THR A 747 10.51 -52.50 17.94
N MET A 748 11.23 -52.29 19.05
CA MET A 748 12.67 -52.04 19.11
C MET A 748 13.25 -52.74 20.34
N ASP A 749 14.49 -53.23 20.24
CA ASP A 749 15.08 -54.17 21.20
C ASP A 749 15.32 -53.59 22.61
N GLU A 750 15.39 -54.49 23.61
CA GLU A 750 15.28 -54.20 25.05
C GLU A 750 16.46 -53.44 25.71
N THR A 751 17.26 -52.70 24.92
CA THR A 751 18.52 -52.07 25.37
C THR A 751 18.50 -50.53 25.43
N TYR A 752 17.36 -49.87 25.14
CA TYR A 752 17.28 -48.40 25.06
C TYR A 752 16.23 -47.79 25.99
N LEU A 753 16.63 -46.78 26.79
CA LEU A 753 15.69 -45.91 27.49
C LEU A 753 15.08 -44.91 26.50
N CYS A 754 13.74 -44.85 26.42
CA CYS A 754 12.99 -43.89 25.60
C CYS A 754 12.02 -43.08 26.46
N ILE A 755 11.50 -41.95 25.95
CA ILE A 755 10.56 -41.10 26.70
C ILE A 755 9.14 -41.67 26.58
N ALA A 756 8.56 -42.09 27.71
CA ALA A 756 7.21 -42.64 27.81
C ALA A 756 6.12 -41.57 28.04
N ALA A 757 6.47 -40.43 28.67
CA ALA A 757 5.58 -39.28 28.86
C ALA A 757 6.36 -37.98 29.10
N TYR A 758 5.79 -36.82 28.78
CA TYR A 758 6.37 -35.51 29.10
C TYR A 758 5.30 -34.47 29.46
N ASN A 759 5.71 -33.40 30.14
CA ASN A 759 4.90 -32.22 30.41
C ASN A 759 5.81 -30.97 30.55
N ASN A 760 5.24 -29.82 30.93
CA ASN A 760 5.95 -28.55 31.04
C ASN A 760 7.05 -28.50 32.13
N TYR A 761 7.21 -29.55 32.94
CA TYR A 761 8.14 -29.63 34.07
C TYR A 761 9.19 -30.75 33.93
N GLY A 762 9.10 -31.58 32.89
CA GLY A 762 10.03 -32.68 32.66
C GLY A 762 9.43 -33.86 31.90
N PHE A 763 10.08 -35.01 31.97
CA PHE A 763 9.69 -36.22 31.28
C PHE A 763 9.93 -37.50 32.10
N ARG A 764 9.26 -38.58 31.71
CA ARG A 764 9.44 -39.92 32.29
C ARG A 764 9.95 -40.88 31.22
N LEU A 765 10.94 -41.67 31.56
CA LEU A 765 11.55 -42.69 30.70
C LEU A 765 10.78 -44.02 30.81
N SER A 766 10.98 -44.92 29.85
CA SER A 766 10.32 -46.24 29.75
C SER A 766 10.51 -47.12 30.99
N ASN A 767 11.68 -47.03 31.64
CA ASN A 767 11.97 -47.67 32.93
C ASN A 767 11.33 -46.95 34.15
N GLN A 768 10.29 -46.14 33.94
CA GLN A 768 9.61 -45.28 34.91
C GLN A 768 10.45 -44.16 35.56
N THR A 769 11.75 -44.00 35.23
CA THR A 769 12.59 -42.92 35.79
C THR A 769 12.04 -41.55 35.40
N GLN A 770 11.74 -40.70 36.37
CA GLN A 770 11.20 -39.36 36.14
C GLN A 770 12.29 -38.29 36.29
N VAL A 771 12.48 -37.52 35.22
CA VAL A 771 13.47 -36.44 35.08
C VAL A 771 12.75 -35.10 35.11
N ILE A 772 13.18 -34.20 35.99
CA ILE A 772 12.54 -32.89 36.22
C ILE A 772 13.56 -31.79 35.91
N GLY A 773 13.22 -30.87 35.01
CA GLY A 773 14.12 -29.82 34.54
C GLY A 773 13.60 -29.10 33.29
N PRO A 774 14.19 -27.93 32.94
CA PRO A 774 13.78 -27.16 31.76
C PRO A 774 14.15 -27.89 30.47
N MET A 775 13.17 -28.04 29.56
CA MET A 775 13.32 -28.78 28.31
C MET A 775 13.17 -27.86 27.10
N ILE A 776 14.05 -28.00 26.10
CA ILE A 776 14.01 -27.24 24.84
C ILE A 776 13.87 -28.24 23.69
N VAL A 777 12.92 -27.99 22.79
CA VAL A 777 12.62 -28.86 21.63
C VAL A 777 12.94 -28.13 20.33
N PHE A 778 13.66 -28.80 19.43
CA PHE A 778 14.12 -28.21 18.16
C PHE A 778 13.33 -28.74 16.95
N PRO A 779 12.96 -27.90 15.97
CA PRO A 779 12.44 -28.38 14.70
C PRO A 779 13.56 -28.97 13.83
N GLN A 780 13.24 -30.03 13.08
CA GLN A 780 14.17 -30.85 12.27
C GLN A 780 15.20 -30.05 11.44
N ALA A 781 14.79 -28.91 10.87
CA ALA A 781 15.66 -28.05 10.07
C ALA A 781 16.93 -27.57 10.79
N ALA A 782 16.91 -27.46 12.12
CA ALA A 782 18.06 -27.04 12.92
C ALA A 782 19.19 -28.09 13.00
N LEU A 783 18.86 -29.38 12.89
CA LEU A 783 19.80 -30.50 13.04
C LEU A 783 20.38 -31.01 11.71
N SER A 784 19.98 -30.40 10.58
CA SER A 784 20.64 -30.59 9.28
C SER A 784 22.08 -30.04 9.24
N TRP A 785 22.47 -29.25 10.25
CA TRP A 785 23.79 -28.65 10.37
C TRP A 785 24.68 -29.56 11.23
N LYS A 786 25.86 -29.94 10.72
CA LYS A 786 26.87 -30.72 11.47
C LYS A 786 27.55 -29.84 12.54
N VAL A 787 26.82 -29.54 13.62
CA VAL A 787 27.30 -28.69 14.72
C VAL A 787 28.23 -29.51 15.63
N ASN A 788 29.54 -29.28 15.50
CA ASN A 788 30.50 -29.73 16.50
C ASN A 788 30.36 -28.88 17.76
N LEU A 789 29.68 -29.40 18.79
CA LEU A 789 29.58 -28.79 20.11
C LEU A 789 30.92 -28.92 20.85
N VAL A 790 31.71 -27.84 20.87
CA VAL A 790 32.92 -27.75 21.69
C VAL A 790 32.56 -27.29 23.09
N LEU A 791 32.71 -28.18 24.08
CA LEU A 791 32.60 -27.84 25.49
C LEU A 791 33.91 -27.22 25.99
N ILE A 792 33.85 -25.99 26.50
CA ILE A 792 34.99 -25.31 27.12
C ILE A 792 34.83 -25.41 28.64
N GLY A 793 35.62 -26.27 29.28
CA GLY A 793 35.77 -26.32 30.73
C GLY A 793 36.94 -25.45 31.18
N ALA A 794 36.71 -24.52 32.11
CA ALA A 794 37.79 -23.91 32.89
C ALA A 794 38.20 -24.90 33.98
N GLY A 795 39.47 -25.34 34.00
CA GLY A 795 39.95 -26.36 34.92
C GLY A 795 41.20 -25.92 35.70
N ASN A 796 41.71 -26.84 36.50
CA ASN A 796 43.11 -26.96 36.92
C ASN A 796 43.37 -28.41 37.35
N SER A 797 44.64 -28.76 37.58
CA SER A 797 45.15 -30.07 38.01
C SER A 797 44.51 -30.60 39.31
N GLU A 798 44.57 -31.90 39.62
CA GLU A 798 45.39 -33.01 39.09
C GLU A 798 44.62 -34.37 39.17
N ASP A 799 45.27 -35.48 38.78
CA ASP A 799 44.85 -36.89 38.90
C ASP A 799 43.55 -37.42 38.22
N VAL A 800 43.79 -38.04 37.07
CA VAL A 800 43.10 -39.18 36.40
C VAL A 800 41.73 -39.65 36.94
N ALA A 801 40.65 -39.20 36.27
CA ALA A 801 39.60 -40.10 35.75
C ALA A 801 38.74 -39.42 34.65
N GLN A 802 38.49 -40.11 33.55
CA GLN A 802 37.39 -39.84 32.60
C GLN A 802 36.46 -41.06 32.56
N PRO A 803 35.17 -40.95 32.16
CA PRO A 803 34.38 -39.73 31.90
C PRO A 803 33.01 -39.70 32.59
N ASP A 804 32.53 -38.50 32.98
CA ASP A 804 31.09 -38.24 33.17
C ASP A 804 30.57 -37.41 31.98
N ALA A 805 30.36 -38.07 30.83
CA ALA A 805 29.81 -37.44 29.63
C ALA A 805 28.29 -37.27 29.77
N CYS A 806 27.75 -36.08 29.45
CA CYS A 806 26.30 -35.88 29.39
C CYS A 806 25.69 -36.77 28.27
N PRO A 807 24.82 -37.74 28.59
CA PRO A 807 24.31 -38.68 27.59
C PRO A 807 23.30 -38.00 26.67
N LEU A 808 23.67 -37.86 25.40
CA LEU A 808 22.86 -37.20 24.38
C LEU A 808 21.84 -38.19 23.80
N PHE A 809 20.64 -38.24 24.39
CA PHE A 809 19.57 -39.12 23.93
C PHE A 809 18.96 -38.59 22.61
N ASN A 810 19.14 -39.36 21.54
CA ASN A 810 18.48 -39.14 20.25
C ASN A 810 17.19 -39.97 20.18
N TYR A 811 16.06 -39.35 19.82
CA TYR A 811 14.81 -40.06 19.54
C TYR A 811 14.06 -39.46 18.35
N MET A 812 13.30 -40.30 17.66
CA MET A 812 12.50 -39.98 16.47
C MET A 812 11.06 -40.47 16.69
N ASN A 813 10.12 -39.53 16.77
CA ASN A 813 8.69 -39.82 16.77
C ASN A 813 8.19 -40.14 15.34
N ALA A 814 7.10 -40.89 15.21
CA ALA A 814 6.43 -41.19 13.94
C ALA A 814 6.07 -39.92 13.12
N ASP A 815 5.83 -38.78 13.78
CA ASP A 815 5.58 -37.47 13.15
C ASP A 815 6.86 -36.78 12.58
N GLY A 816 7.99 -37.49 12.48
CA GLY A 816 9.23 -37.01 11.84
C GLY A 816 10.00 -35.94 12.62
N ARG A 817 9.70 -35.72 13.91
CA ARG A 817 10.34 -34.70 14.75
C ARG A 817 11.44 -35.31 15.62
N PHE A 818 12.62 -34.68 15.59
CA PHE A 818 13.73 -34.96 16.49
C PHE A 818 13.53 -34.27 17.86
N VAL A 819 14.01 -34.92 18.92
CA VAL A 819 14.16 -34.31 20.25
C VAL A 819 15.57 -34.62 20.75
N ILE A 820 16.21 -33.62 21.36
CA ILE A 820 17.47 -33.78 22.10
C ILE A 820 17.25 -33.19 23.49
N ALA A 821 17.48 -33.99 24.53
CA ALA A 821 17.50 -33.52 25.91
C ALA A 821 18.95 -33.24 26.35
N LEU A 822 19.18 -32.11 27.00
CA LEU A 822 20.45 -31.78 27.68
C LEU A 822 20.25 -31.90 29.19
N LEU A 823 21.10 -32.68 29.84
CA LEU A 823 21.04 -32.93 31.29
C LEU A 823 22.18 -32.19 32.01
N PHE A 824 21.82 -31.20 32.83
CA PHE A 824 22.75 -30.61 33.78
C PHE A 824 22.75 -31.44 35.09
N PRO A 825 23.92 -31.89 35.59
CA PRO A 825 23.98 -32.69 36.81
C PRO A 825 23.66 -31.85 38.05
N VAL A 826 22.51 -32.10 38.67
CA VAL A 826 22.04 -31.35 39.85
C VAL A 826 22.78 -31.79 41.12
N ARG A 827 23.99 -31.25 41.33
CA ARG A 827 24.67 -31.28 42.64
C ARG A 827 25.24 -29.90 42.98
N LYS A 828 24.92 -29.41 44.18
CA LYS A 828 25.30 -28.10 44.75
C LYS A 828 24.74 -26.83 44.07
N MET A 829 23.41 -26.75 43.87
CA MET A 829 22.72 -25.47 44.01
C MET A 829 22.33 -25.23 45.49
N PRO A 830 22.47 -24.02 46.05
CA PRO A 830 21.91 -23.68 47.36
C PRO A 830 20.38 -23.74 47.36
N LYS A 831 19.77 -24.06 48.52
CA LYS A 831 18.31 -24.26 48.69
C LYS A 831 17.41 -23.03 48.46
N ALA A 832 17.96 -21.89 48.02
CA ALA A 832 17.19 -20.69 47.71
C ALA A 832 16.65 -20.63 46.26
N GLY A 833 17.22 -21.40 45.32
CA GLY A 833 16.93 -21.29 43.89
C GLY A 833 15.71 -22.06 43.37
N LEU A 834 14.68 -22.31 44.18
CA LEU A 834 13.53 -23.16 43.81
C LEU A 834 12.15 -22.58 44.16
N ILE A 835 11.97 -21.27 43.97
CA ILE A 835 10.67 -20.58 44.07
C ILE A 835 10.52 -19.64 42.87
N ALA A 836 9.29 -19.46 42.38
CA ALA A 836 8.88 -18.52 41.32
C ALA A 836 9.40 -18.78 39.89
N LEU A 837 8.89 -19.83 39.24
CA LEU A 837 8.71 -19.84 37.77
C LEU A 837 7.31 -20.34 37.34
N THR A 838 6.38 -20.42 38.30
CA THR A 838 4.96 -20.75 38.11
C THR A 838 4.13 -19.82 38.99
N SER A 839 2.99 -19.35 38.47
CA SER A 839 2.02 -18.45 39.13
C SER A 839 2.60 -17.18 39.79
N ASN A 840 2.51 -16.05 39.09
CA ASN A 840 1.97 -14.79 39.64
C ASN A 840 1.80 -13.75 38.52
N PHE A 841 0.70 -13.88 37.77
CA PHE A 841 -0.02 -12.71 37.29
C PHE A 841 -0.98 -12.26 38.41
N ASP A 842 -1.36 -10.98 38.40
CA ASP A 842 -2.26 -10.30 39.36
C ASP A 842 -1.81 -10.07 40.82
N ARG A 843 -1.43 -8.80 41.06
CA ARG A 843 -1.75 -7.98 42.25
C ARG A 843 -1.35 -8.44 43.66
N ALA A 844 -0.14 -8.05 44.05
CA ALA A 844 0.18 -7.49 45.38
C ALA A 844 1.35 -6.51 45.22
N LEU A 845 1.51 -5.42 45.99
CA LEU A 845 0.64 -4.74 46.95
C LEU A 845 0.98 -3.22 46.88
N ALA A 846 0.25 -2.36 47.60
CA ALA A 846 0.52 -0.92 47.67
C ALA A 846 0.65 -0.46 49.13
N HIS A 847 1.24 0.75 49.29
CA HIS A 847 1.49 1.50 50.53
C HIS A 847 2.76 1.19 51.37
N GLU A 848 3.45 2.31 51.65
CA GLU A 848 4.12 2.72 52.89
C GLU A 848 5.48 2.13 53.36
N MET A 849 6.47 3.05 53.34
CA MET A 849 7.53 3.27 54.34
C MET A 849 8.70 2.25 54.42
N ASP A 850 9.89 2.59 54.90
CA ASP A 850 10.35 3.86 55.52
C ASP A 850 11.76 4.30 55.04
N SER A 851 12.32 5.32 55.69
CA SER A 851 13.35 6.24 55.20
C SER A 851 14.76 6.05 55.81
N ASP A 852 14.95 5.07 56.70
CA ASP A 852 16.15 4.96 57.56
C ASP A 852 17.38 4.25 56.96
N VAL A 853 17.29 3.65 55.76
CA VAL A 853 18.46 2.97 55.15
C VAL A 853 19.60 3.93 54.81
N LEU A 854 19.33 5.25 54.75
CA LEU A 854 20.34 6.29 54.54
C LEU A 854 21.20 6.60 55.79
N ALA A 855 20.81 6.15 56.99
CA ALA A 855 21.54 6.46 58.22
C ALA A 855 22.85 5.65 58.38
N THR A 856 22.89 4.41 57.91
CA THR A 856 23.94 3.43 58.26
C THR A 856 25.27 3.62 57.50
N LEU A 857 25.36 4.58 56.57
CA LEU A 857 26.61 4.88 55.83
C LEU A 857 27.41 6.07 56.38
N ALA A 858 26.95 6.73 57.44
CA ALA A 858 27.69 7.81 58.12
C ALA A 858 28.81 7.34 59.07
N GLY A 859 29.00 6.02 59.24
CA GLY A 859 29.73 5.44 60.38
C GLY A 859 31.21 5.06 60.20
N VAL A 860 31.78 5.10 58.98
CA VAL A 860 33.14 4.54 58.73
C VAL A 860 34.20 5.64 58.68
N LYS A 861 35.17 5.59 59.62
CA LYS A 861 36.31 6.53 59.68
C LYS A 861 37.31 6.28 58.56
N ALA A 862 37.93 7.36 58.08
CA ALA A 862 38.78 7.35 56.89
C ALA A 862 40.16 6.68 57.08
N LYS A 863 40.58 5.93 56.06
CA LYS A 863 41.92 6.01 55.44
C LYS A 863 41.88 5.40 54.02
N SER A 864 42.74 5.91 53.14
CA SER A 864 42.91 5.52 51.72
C SER A 864 41.64 5.42 50.84
N ILE A 865 41.34 6.50 50.11
CA ILE A 865 40.55 6.46 48.86
C ILE A 865 41.50 6.80 47.70
N PRO A 866 41.54 6.04 46.59
CA PRO A 866 42.48 6.30 45.48
C PRO A 866 42.23 7.60 44.72
N HIS A 867 43.32 8.18 44.20
CA HIS A 867 43.35 9.46 43.48
C HIS A 867 42.36 9.56 42.30
N ALA A 868 42.07 8.44 41.62
CA ALA A 868 41.10 8.38 40.53
C ALA A 868 39.67 8.82 40.93
N VAL A 869 39.28 8.65 42.19
CA VAL A 869 37.96 9.09 42.69
C VAL A 869 37.90 10.61 42.84
N GLN A 870 39.02 11.25 43.20
CA GLN A 870 39.13 12.71 43.24
C GLN A 870 39.06 13.32 41.83
N GLN A 871 39.70 12.67 40.86
CA GLN A 871 39.64 13.08 39.45
C GLN A 871 38.20 13.06 38.91
N LEU A 872 37.48 11.95 39.13
CA LEU A 872 36.08 11.82 38.74
C LEU A 872 35.16 12.85 39.43
N ALA A 873 35.40 13.17 40.70
CA ALA A 873 34.65 14.21 41.41
C ALA A 873 34.93 15.63 40.85
N PHE A 874 36.17 15.90 40.42
CA PHE A 874 36.55 17.16 39.79
C PHE A 874 35.91 17.32 38.40
N ASP A 875 36.03 16.30 37.55
CA ASP A 875 35.48 16.31 36.20
C ASP A 875 33.94 16.38 36.19
N TRP A 876 33.27 15.68 37.13
CA TRP A 876 31.81 15.76 37.28
C TRP A 876 31.35 17.14 37.75
N LYS A 877 32.09 17.78 38.66
CA LYS A 877 31.78 19.15 39.11
C LYS A 877 31.97 20.16 37.98
N LYS A 878 33.04 20.03 37.19
CA LYS A 878 33.28 20.84 35.99
C LYS A 878 32.11 20.74 35.00
N GLN A 879 31.59 19.54 34.74
CA GLN A 879 30.42 19.36 33.88
C GLN A 879 29.13 20.01 34.44
N GLN A 880 28.95 20.04 35.77
CA GLN A 880 27.79 20.74 36.36
C GLN A 880 27.90 22.26 36.25
N ASP A 881 29.09 22.82 36.41
CA ASP A 881 29.29 24.27 36.30
C ASP A 881 29.23 24.73 34.82
N GLU A 882 29.76 23.95 33.86
CA GLU A 882 29.54 24.14 32.42
C GLU A 882 28.03 24.06 32.04
N GLN A 883 27.27 23.12 32.62
CA GLN A 883 25.81 23.07 32.42
C GLN A 883 25.09 24.30 32.99
N LYS A 884 25.48 24.81 34.15
CA LYS A 884 24.91 26.05 34.72
C LYS A 884 25.19 27.27 33.85
N GLU A 885 26.41 27.37 33.31
CA GLU A 885 26.77 28.47 32.41
C GLU A 885 25.91 28.43 31.12
N ILE A 886 25.75 27.24 30.53
CA ILE A 886 24.86 27.03 29.38
C ILE A 886 23.39 27.35 29.72
N GLU A 887 22.88 26.92 30.89
CA GLU A 887 21.53 27.29 31.32
C GLU A 887 21.36 28.79 31.52
N ASN A 888 22.37 29.49 32.04
CA ASN A 888 22.32 30.95 32.22
C ASN A 888 22.38 31.69 30.88
N ILE A 889 23.17 31.21 29.91
CA ILE A 889 23.20 31.71 28.53
C ILE A 889 21.86 31.47 27.81
N LEU A 890 21.17 30.37 28.11
CA LEU A 890 19.83 30.08 27.58
C LEU A 890 18.71 30.86 28.28
N LYS A 891 18.91 31.27 29.54
CA LYS A 891 17.99 32.16 30.27
C LYS A 891 18.14 33.63 29.87
N SER A 892 19.33 34.08 29.45
CA SER A 892 19.57 35.46 28.96
C SER A 892 19.24 35.69 27.48
N LYS A 893 18.77 34.65 26.77
CA LYS A 893 18.32 34.69 25.36
C LYS A 893 16.83 34.31 25.20
N LYS A 894 16.02 34.59 26.22
CA LYS A 894 14.55 34.51 26.22
C LYS A 894 13.93 35.84 26.61
#